data_AF-A0A967BP70-F1
#
_entry.id   AF-A0A967BP70-F1
#
_cell.length_a   1.000
_cell.length_b   1.000
_cell.length_c   1.000
_cell.angle_alpha   90.00
_cell.angle_beta   90.00
_cell.angle_gamma   90.00
#
_symmetry.space_group_name_H-M   'P 1'
#
loop_
_entity.id
_entity.type
_entity.pdbx_description
1 polymer ?
#
loop_
_entity_poly.entity_id
_entity_poly.type
_entity_poly.pdbx_seq_one_letter_code
_entity_poly.pdbx_strand_id
1 'polypeptide(L)'
;MKYLTTAILLIVLTNKMYADYYDTGMIEWSQPNGIIFIGKGWGDEFAFQYETNTGYRFVLNTDGYYYYAILDSVGEFTASENKVNIDSPLAFSYKLERSAIRKTEIEAEIEAFNQEVENNRIDYLQRQASSGGLRETINLGVLFIDFSSDDHMQNYPSPFEGMLFSVNEWIGQPTQENNYTTPHPQNHNIYGSLRDYYWDQSQGQIEITGELINISGGHVDWIDLPLSKDDYHNNYSKQQFAQIAIQKAVADGWTNLHDYTYIIILYASDRMDGGALSPSNYSNICIDGSNPTDGVCDDGSEPIEGYVINETYFRTFGHIGVHAHELAHKIGAGDQYVNLPRPYTWSLMDIGSHNGGYFGNCPSGFSPYYRIDFGWVNTTQIGLDLTDFIVEYNYDDPIYYKVPIDYSAEYFIFENRLREGFDSWTPYNPDAEPDDPFYPLDPNDPNGREGGLLVWHIKPDITQSKRLEIEHADGDEPSDDGDPFPLTGNGQNFNDYGPPFSNSRLRDDSPSHIAINNIRWDENNLSSIVDINLDYQVNIITENTTWSGIVNIDTDTRIAGATLTIDPGTEIQIQNSNPGFGIRLEIRDGGLIQSLGTNNNTVTINSSPEEPWSGISVYDNSSLILEHTQVMNATNVIRVEDSQASGQLIFSTFEDASSIGVNSGELIISNCEFINTGALSQEGDLLDISESIFINSSVNISSSTSCNISNSLFESDGSGIGIQNGGAPMFLLNNVIKKWSTGIVVGTPSVRETQMVNNNIIVGCNQGIENLGGDPPLNYNAFWNNTNNGYLGDNEITNVDPMFVDEANDDYHLKWESLLIDAGDPSSDFSNEPQPNGDR
;
A
#
# COMPACT_ATOMS: atom_id res chain seq x y z
N MET A 1 -38.22 -1.82 20.30
CA MET A 1 -38.16 -0.89 21.44
C MET A 1 -36.83 -1.15 22.17
N LYS A 2 -35.91 -0.19 22.10
CA LYS A 2 -34.69 0.02 22.91
C LYS A 2 -33.47 -0.92 22.80
N TYR A 3 -32.48 -0.40 22.08
CA TYR A 3 -31.01 -0.34 22.30
C TYR A 3 -30.20 -1.60 22.67
N LEU A 4 -29.22 -1.92 21.82
CA LEU A 4 -27.87 -2.24 22.29
C LEU A 4 -26.84 -1.55 21.37
N THR A 5 -26.12 -0.63 21.97
CA THR A 5 -24.97 0.14 21.48
C THR A 5 -23.73 -0.74 21.42
N THR A 6 -23.12 -0.91 20.25
CA THR A 6 -21.73 -1.33 20.11
C THR A 6 -20.91 -0.09 19.80
N ALA A 7 -20.10 0.34 20.76
CA ALA A 7 -19.11 1.39 20.56
C ALA A 7 -17.94 0.78 19.80
N ILE A 8 -17.88 1.01 18.49
CA ILE A 8 -16.67 0.81 17.70
C ILE A 8 -15.81 2.05 17.98
N LEU A 9 -14.69 1.84 18.66
CA LEU A 9 -13.64 2.83 18.81
C LEU A 9 -12.95 2.95 17.45
N LEU A 10 -13.52 3.74 16.54
CA LEU A 10 -12.90 4.12 15.28
C LEU A 10 -11.75 5.09 15.63
N ILE A 11 -10.53 4.58 15.65
CA ILE A 11 -9.35 5.41 15.47
C ILE A 11 -9.38 5.82 14.00
N VAL A 12 -9.97 6.99 13.74
CA VAL A 12 -9.89 7.66 12.44
C VAL A 12 -8.47 8.16 12.29
N LEU A 13 -7.60 7.35 11.69
CA LEU A 13 -6.43 7.87 11.00
C LEU A 13 -6.96 8.53 9.73
N THR A 14 -7.05 9.86 9.74
CA THR A 14 -7.38 10.66 8.56
C THR A 14 -6.23 10.55 7.58
N ASN A 15 -6.31 9.58 6.67
CA ASN A 15 -5.44 9.55 5.50
C ASN A 15 -6.12 10.38 4.42
N LYS A 16 -5.52 11.53 4.11
CA LYS A 16 -5.94 12.34 2.98
C LYS A 16 -5.54 11.59 1.72
N MET A 17 -6.53 11.24 0.91
CA MET A 17 -6.32 10.75 -0.44
C MET A 17 -6.74 11.88 -1.38
N TYR A 18 -5.95 12.12 -2.41
CA TYR A 18 -6.23 13.15 -3.40
C TYR A 18 -6.21 12.52 -4.78
N ALA A 19 -6.78 13.24 -5.73
CA ALA A 19 -6.71 13.04 -7.17
C ALA A 19 -6.00 14.24 -7.89
N ASP A 20 -6.18 14.53 -9.18
CA ASP A 20 -5.29 15.29 -10.10
C ASP A 20 -4.71 16.52 -9.42
N TYR A 21 -3.54 16.32 -8.82
CA TYR A 21 -3.05 17.27 -7.84
C TYR A 21 -2.45 18.45 -8.57
N TYR A 22 -3.19 19.53 -8.53
CA TYR A 22 -2.76 20.81 -9.02
C TYR A 22 -2.31 21.68 -7.84
N ASP A 23 -1.21 22.42 -8.02
CA ASP A 23 -0.76 23.47 -7.11
C ASP A 23 -0.14 24.59 -7.94
N THR A 24 -0.68 25.80 -7.84
CA THR A 24 -0.14 26.96 -8.57
C THR A 24 1.15 27.49 -8.00
N GLY A 25 1.52 27.09 -6.78
CA GLY A 25 2.41 27.90 -5.96
C GLY A 25 1.79 29.27 -5.66
N MET A 26 2.57 30.19 -5.10
CA MET A 26 2.10 31.55 -4.81
C MET A 26 2.25 32.46 -6.02
N ILE A 27 1.15 32.72 -6.73
CA ILE A 27 1.12 33.56 -7.94
C ILE A 27 0.28 34.82 -7.75
N GLU A 28 0.42 35.76 -8.70
CA GLU A 28 -0.40 36.96 -8.77
C GLU A 28 -1.75 36.66 -9.48
N TRP A 29 -2.84 36.92 -8.77
CA TRP A 29 -4.21 36.83 -9.28
C TRP A 29 -4.77 38.23 -9.53
N SER A 30 -5.60 38.37 -10.56
CA SER A 30 -6.21 39.65 -10.93
C SER A 30 -7.73 39.60 -10.81
N GLN A 31 -8.31 40.56 -10.10
CA GLN A 31 -9.74 40.82 -10.07
C GLN A 31 -10.20 41.45 -11.40
N PRO A 32 -11.47 41.30 -11.81
CA PRO A 32 -12.00 41.92 -13.04
C PRO A 32 -11.83 43.45 -13.15
N ASN A 33 -11.65 44.15 -12.02
CA ASN A 33 -11.38 45.59 -12.00
C ASN A 33 -9.89 45.95 -12.03
N GLY A 34 -9.00 44.98 -12.23
CA GLY A 34 -7.55 45.15 -12.29
C GLY A 34 -6.85 45.23 -10.94
N ILE A 35 -7.54 44.99 -9.82
CA ILE A 35 -6.90 44.85 -8.51
C ILE A 35 -6.24 43.47 -8.41
N ILE A 36 -4.96 43.46 -8.07
CA ILE A 36 -4.16 42.24 -7.96
C ILE A 36 -4.02 41.77 -6.51
N PHE A 37 -3.82 40.48 -6.28
CA PHE A 37 -3.49 39.89 -4.98
C PHE A 37 -2.66 38.62 -5.16
N ILE A 38 -1.95 38.20 -4.11
CA ILE A 38 -1.13 36.98 -4.14
C ILE A 38 -1.87 35.85 -3.44
N GLY A 39 -1.93 34.69 -4.09
CA GLY A 39 -2.54 33.49 -3.54
C GLY A 39 -2.08 32.24 -4.26
N LYS A 40 -2.41 31.10 -3.68
CA LYS A 40 -2.19 29.78 -4.26
C LYS A 40 -3.51 29.03 -4.39
N GLY A 41 -3.69 28.31 -5.49
CA GLY A 41 -4.74 27.30 -5.66
C GLY A 41 -4.10 25.92 -5.62
N TRP A 42 -4.68 24.99 -4.87
CA TRP A 42 -4.24 23.61 -4.87
C TRP A 42 -5.34 22.62 -4.53
N GLY A 43 -5.15 21.37 -4.92
CA GLY A 43 -6.08 20.27 -4.69
C GLY A 43 -6.26 19.45 -5.95
N ASP A 44 -7.38 18.75 -6.03
CA ASP A 44 -7.63 17.66 -6.97
C ASP A 44 -9.02 17.70 -7.63
N GLU A 45 -9.34 16.73 -8.51
CA GLU A 45 -10.69 16.67 -9.09
C GLU A 45 -11.78 16.35 -8.06
N PHE A 46 -11.44 15.95 -6.83
CA PHE A 46 -12.41 15.75 -5.75
C PHE A 46 -12.58 16.97 -4.84
N ALA A 47 -11.53 17.78 -4.63
CA ALA A 47 -11.43 18.73 -3.53
C ALA A 47 -10.44 19.89 -3.75
N PHE A 48 -10.69 20.72 -4.76
CA PHE A 48 -9.88 21.91 -5.03
C PHE A 48 -10.05 23.08 -4.02
N GLN A 49 -9.01 23.86 -3.72
CA GLN A 49 -9.10 25.01 -2.80
C GLN A 49 -8.08 26.11 -3.06
N TYR A 50 -8.39 27.35 -2.62
CA TYR A 50 -7.46 28.49 -2.73
C TYR A 50 -7.14 29.12 -1.38
N GLU A 51 -5.96 29.74 -1.25
CA GLU A 51 -5.53 30.49 -0.07
C GLU A 51 -4.67 31.70 -0.47
N THR A 52 -4.93 32.86 0.13
CA THR A 52 -4.06 34.02 -0.03
C THR A 52 -2.70 33.78 0.64
N ASN A 53 -1.67 34.55 0.27
CA ASN A 53 -0.38 34.54 0.98
C ASN A 53 -0.46 34.90 2.49
N THR A 54 -1.64 35.34 2.95
CA THR A 54 -1.95 35.70 4.34
C THR A 54 -2.84 34.66 5.05
N GLY A 55 -3.12 33.52 4.41
CA GLY A 55 -3.81 32.39 5.02
C GLY A 55 -5.34 32.45 4.97
N TYR A 56 -5.94 33.27 4.10
CA TYR A 56 -7.40 33.34 3.95
C TYR A 56 -7.87 32.52 2.76
N ARG A 57 -8.89 31.70 2.95
CA ARG A 57 -9.52 30.94 1.86
C ARG A 57 -10.28 31.86 0.93
N PHE A 58 -10.20 31.62 -0.37
CA PHE A 58 -10.98 32.35 -1.36
C PHE A 58 -11.56 31.42 -2.42
N VAL A 59 -12.59 31.90 -3.12
CA VAL A 59 -13.22 31.20 -4.26
C VAL A 59 -13.54 32.22 -5.35
N LEU A 60 -13.55 31.76 -6.61
CA LEU A 60 -14.10 32.51 -7.73
C LEU A 60 -15.62 32.41 -7.71
N ASN A 61 -16.31 33.54 -7.91
CA ASN A 61 -17.77 33.57 -8.02
C ASN A 61 -18.20 33.78 -9.48
N THR A 62 -19.47 33.51 -9.77
CA THR A 62 -20.13 33.64 -11.08
C THR A 62 -20.04 35.04 -11.73
N ASP A 63 -19.72 36.09 -10.96
CA ASP A 63 -19.49 37.45 -11.49
C ASP A 63 -18.03 37.70 -11.92
N GLY A 64 -17.19 36.65 -11.88
CA GLY A 64 -15.77 36.69 -12.23
C GLY A 64 -14.87 37.26 -11.13
N TYR A 65 -15.41 37.68 -9.98
CA TYR A 65 -14.60 38.18 -8.87
C TYR A 65 -14.21 37.06 -7.90
N TYR A 66 -13.03 37.20 -7.30
CA TYR A 66 -12.60 36.37 -6.18
C TYR A 66 -13.10 36.92 -4.85
N TYR A 67 -13.73 36.06 -4.06
CA TYR A 67 -14.30 36.37 -2.74
C TYR A 67 -13.63 35.57 -1.65
N TYR A 68 -13.53 36.15 -0.45
CA TYR A 68 -13.19 35.35 0.73
C TYR A 68 -14.23 34.24 0.90
N ALA A 69 -13.79 33.03 1.19
CA ALA A 69 -14.64 31.86 1.26
C ALA A 69 -15.41 31.78 2.58
N ILE A 70 -16.63 31.24 2.51
CA ILE A 70 -17.43 30.71 3.63
C ILE A 70 -17.79 29.27 3.34
N LEU A 71 -18.41 28.58 4.30
CA LEU A 71 -19.01 27.27 4.06
C LEU A 71 -20.49 27.42 3.73
N ASP A 72 -20.96 26.66 2.74
CA ASP A 72 -22.38 26.54 2.42
C ASP A 72 -23.10 25.53 3.34
N SER A 73 -24.33 25.14 3.00
CA SER A 73 -25.12 24.19 3.79
C SER A 73 -24.62 22.76 3.76
N VAL A 74 -23.83 22.37 2.76
CA VAL A 74 -23.19 21.04 2.69
C VAL A 74 -21.78 21.07 3.28
N GLY A 75 -21.26 22.26 3.58
CA GLY A 75 -19.96 22.46 4.20
C GLY A 75 -18.83 22.52 3.19
N GLU A 76 -19.14 22.90 1.95
CA GLU A 76 -18.21 23.18 0.85
C GLU A 76 -17.88 24.68 0.80
N PHE A 77 -16.74 25.04 0.19
CA PHE A 77 -16.37 26.45 0.04
C PHE A 77 -17.31 27.17 -0.92
N THR A 78 -17.84 28.32 -0.51
CA THR A 78 -18.65 29.20 -1.36
C THR A 78 -18.31 30.66 -1.12
N ALA A 79 -18.72 31.53 -2.05
CA ALA A 79 -18.37 32.95 -2.04
C ALA A 79 -19.07 33.67 -0.89
N SER A 80 -18.33 34.51 -0.16
CA SER A 80 -18.92 35.47 0.78
C SER A 80 -19.39 36.74 0.08
N GLU A 81 -19.75 37.75 0.87
CA GLU A 81 -20.03 39.10 0.36
C GLU A 81 -18.75 39.95 0.13
N ASN A 82 -17.59 39.54 0.66
CA ASN A 82 -16.35 40.34 0.64
C ASN A 82 -15.38 39.87 -0.45
N LYS A 83 -15.02 40.79 -1.35
CA LYS A 83 -14.06 40.56 -2.43
C LYS A 83 -12.61 40.62 -1.92
N VAL A 84 -11.78 39.69 -2.37
CA VAL A 84 -10.37 39.60 -1.97
C VAL A 84 -9.61 40.87 -2.38
N ASN A 85 -8.87 41.45 -1.42
CA ASN A 85 -8.06 42.67 -1.60
C ASN A 85 -8.84 43.92 -2.06
N ILE A 86 -10.17 43.88 -1.94
CA ILE A 86 -11.10 45.01 -2.18
C ILE A 86 -11.80 45.34 -0.88
N ASP A 87 -12.36 44.32 -0.23
CA ASP A 87 -13.04 44.40 1.05
C ASP A 87 -12.14 43.84 2.17
N SER A 88 -12.51 44.11 3.43
CA SER A 88 -11.76 43.58 4.57
C SER A 88 -11.89 42.05 4.65
N PRO A 89 -10.81 41.31 4.94
CA PRO A 89 -10.88 39.86 5.09
C PRO A 89 -11.80 39.45 6.24
N LEU A 90 -12.49 38.33 6.03
CA LEU A 90 -13.42 37.76 7.01
C LEU A 90 -12.66 36.85 7.97
N ALA A 91 -12.84 37.04 9.28
CA ALA A 91 -12.10 36.28 10.29
C ALA A 91 -12.32 34.77 10.19
N PHE A 92 -13.51 34.33 9.81
CA PHE A 92 -13.84 32.91 9.63
C PHE A 92 -13.28 32.30 8.35
N SER A 93 -12.82 33.10 7.39
CA SER A 93 -12.17 32.62 6.16
C SER A 93 -10.68 32.28 6.40
N TYR A 94 -10.10 32.78 7.49
CA TYR A 94 -8.72 32.48 7.86
C TYR A 94 -8.55 30.99 8.19
N LYS A 95 -7.73 30.30 7.39
CA LYS A 95 -7.50 28.84 7.46
C LYS A 95 -8.81 28.04 7.54
N LEU A 96 -9.82 28.50 6.80
CA LEU A 96 -11.10 27.79 6.72
C LEU A 96 -10.88 26.41 6.10
N GLU A 97 -11.59 25.43 6.63
CA GLU A 97 -11.56 24.03 6.24
C GLU A 97 -12.98 23.56 5.92
N ARG A 98 -13.13 22.64 4.97
CA ARG A 98 -14.40 21.95 4.71
C ARG A 98 -14.96 21.29 5.97
N SER A 99 -16.28 21.13 6.02
CA SER A 99 -16.93 20.41 7.11
C SER A 99 -16.47 18.95 7.17
N ALA A 100 -16.56 18.32 8.35
CA ALA A 100 -16.21 16.90 8.51
C ALA A 100 -17.09 15.99 7.63
N ILE A 101 -18.35 16.37 7.43
CA ILE A 101 -19.29 15.62 6.58
C ILE A 101 -18.82 15.67 5.12
N ARG A 102 -18.50 16.87 4.61
CA ARG A 102 -18.04 17.03 3.22
C ARG A 102 -16.71 16.30 2.98
N LYS A 103 -15.80 16.31 3.96
CA LYS A 103 -14.56 15.51 3.90
C LYS A 103 -14.83 14.01 3.79
N THR A 104 -15.82 13.49 4.53
CA THR A 104 -16.21 12.07 4.46
C THR A 104 -16.83 11.72 3.10
N GLU A 105 -17.62 12.62 2.52
CA GLU A 105 -18.19 12.44 1.18
C GLU A 105 -17.11 12.38 0.11
N ILE A 106 -16.16 13.31 0.14
CA ILE A 106 -14.98 13.33 -0.74
C ILE A 106 -14.18 12.02 -0.63
N GLU A 107 -13.91 11.55 0.59
CA GLU A 107 -13.22 10.27 0.82
C GLU A 107 -13.96 9.08 0.20
N ALA A 108 -15.29 9.07 0.26
CA ALA A 108 -16.11 8.03 -0.37
C ALA A 108 -16.11 8.12 -1.91
N GLU A 109 -16.09 9.33 -2.47
CA GLU A 109 -15.97 9.56 -3.91
C GLU A 109 -14.61 9.04 -4.43
N ILE A 110 -13.52 9.31 -3.71
CA ILE A 110 -12.17 8.82 -4.03
C ILE A 110 -12.09 7.30 -3.97
N GLU A 111 -12.64 6.68 -2.93
CA GLU A 111 -12.62 5.21 -2.79
C GLU A 111 -13.37 4.53 -3.95
N ALA A 112 -14.53 5.09 -4.34
CA ALA A 112 -15.30 4.58 -5.46
C ALA A 112 -14.52 4.68 -6.78
N PHE A 113 -13.82 5.79 -7.00
CA PHE A 113 -12.98 6.00 -8.17
C PHE A 113 -11.79 5.02 -8.20
N ASN A 114 -11.05 4.87 -7.10
CA ASN A 114 -9.93 3.92 -7.02
C ASN A 114 -10.36 2.48 -7.29
N GLN A 115 -11.55 2.10 -6.81
CA GLN A 115 -12.12 0.79 -7.07
C GLN A 115 -12.45 0.61 -8.57
N GLU A 116 -12.95 1.64 -9.23
CA GLU A 116 -13.20 1.63 -10.67
C GLU A 116 -11.89 1.49 -11.47
N VAL A 117 -10.85 2.23 -11.12
CA VAL A 117 -9.55 2.13 -11.77
C VAL A 117 -8.95 0.73 -11.60
N GLU A 118 -9.03 0.14 -10.41
CA GLU A 118 -8.58 -1.25 -10.21
C GLU A 118 -9.40 -2.26 -11.02
N ASN A 119 -10.71 -2.04 -11.17
CA ASN A 119 -11.55 -2.87 -12.05
C ASN A 119 -11.11 -2.73 -13.52
N ASN A 120 -10.84 -1.52 -13.99
CA ASN A 120 -10.32 -1.26 -15.34
C ASN A 120 -8.97 -1.96 -15.55
N ARG A 121 -8.10 -1.95 -14.54
CA ARG A 121 -6.80 -2.64 -14.56
C ARG A 121 -6.98 -4.14 -14.74
N ILE A 122 -7.85 -4.75 -13.94
CA ILE A 122 -8.14 -6.19 -14.01
C ILE A 122 -8.71 -6.56 -15.39
N ASP A 123 -9.66 -5.77 -15.90
CA ASP A 123 -10.30 -6.00 -17.19
C ASP A 123 -9.29 -5.85 -18.36
N TYR A 124 -8.46 -4.80 -18.35
CA TYR A 124 -7.38 -4.62 -19.32
C TYR A 124 -6.42 -5.82 -19.34
N LEU A 125 -5.94 -6.26 -18.16
CA LEU A 125 -5.03 -7.41 -18.08
C LEU A 125 -5.69 -8.72 -18.55
N GLN A 126 -6.98 -8.91 -18.27
CA GLN A 126 -7.73 -10.07 -18.78
C GLN A 126 -7.87 -10.03 -20.31
N ARG A 127 -8.12 -8.86 -20.91
CA ARG A 127 -8.16 -8.69 -22.36
C ARG A 127 -6.80 -8.98 -23.00
N GLN A 128 -5.73 -8.44 -22.44
CA GLN A 128 -4.36 -8.69 -22.90
C GLN A 128 -3.97 -10.17 -22.81
N ALA A 129 -4.30 -10.83 -21.70
CA ALA A 129 -4.08 -12.27 -21.55
C ALA A 129 -4.89 -13.09 -22.57
N SER A 130 -6.15 -12.69 -22.83
CA SER A 130 -7.03 -13.35 -23.78
C SER A 130 -6.63 -13.13 -25.25
N SER A 131 -6.07 -11.96 -25.57
CA SER A 131 -5.56 -11.62 -26.90
C SER A 131 -4.19 -12.25 -27.18
N GLY A 132 -3.50 -12.72 -26.15
CA GLY A 132 -2.12 -13.22 -26.26
C GLY A 132 -1.09 -12.08 -26.37
N GLY A 133 -1.38 -10.92 -25.79
CA GLY A 133 -0.55 -9.71 -25.90
C GLY A 133 -0.56 -9.12 -27.31
N LEU A 134 -1.67 -9.31 -28.04
CA LEU A 134 -1.87 -8.60 -29.30
C LEU A 134 -2.24 -7.14 -28.99
N ARG A 135 -1.76 -6.24 -29.86
CA ARG A 135 -2.07 -4.82 -29.83
C ARG A 135 -3.58 -4.57 -29.62
N GLU A 136 -3.88 -3.71 -28.67
CA GLU A 136 -5.21 -3.16 -28.42
C GLU A 136 -5.39 -1.85 -29.19
N THR A 137 -6.54 -1.74 -29.87
CA THR A 137 -6.94 -0.49 -30.53
C THR A 137 -8.02 0.16 -29.68
N ILE A 138 -7.74 1.37 -29.20
CA ILE A 138 -8.70 2.20 -28.49
C ILE A 138 -9.27 3.19 -29.49
N ASN A 139 -10.57 3.07 -29.79
CA ASN A 139 -11.27 3.98 -30.70
C ASN A 139 -11.97 5.07 -29.89
N LEU A 140 -11.55 6.32 -30.04
CA LEU A 140 -12.05 7.47 -29.28
C LEU A 140 -13.01 8.30 -30.12
N GLY A 141 -14.16 8.64 -29.54
CA GLY A 141 -15.09 9.59 -30.13
C GLY A 141 -15.07 10.91 -29.38
N VAL A 142 -14.89 12.04 -30.06
CA VAL A 142 -14.86 13.36 -29.40
C VAL A 142 -16.18 14.09 -29.60
N LEU A 143 -16.87 14.36 -28.51
CA LEU A 143 -18.17 15.03 -28.45
C LEU A 143 -17.99 16.47 -27.94
N PHE A 144 -18.31 17.45 -28.78
CA PHE A 144 -18.16 18.87 -28.43
C PHE A 144 -19.45 19.43 -27.83
N ILE A 145 -19.35 19.97 -26.61
CA ILE A 145 -20.47 20.50 -25.82
C ILE A 145 -20.30 21.99 -25.55
N ASP A 146 -21.34 22.78 -25.77
CA ASP A 146 -21.40 24.19 -25.36
C ASP A 146 -22.56 24.42 -24.39
N PHE A 147 -22.62 25.62 -23.83
CA PHE A 147 -23.58 26.03 -22.82
C PHE A 147 -24.42 27.18 -23.35
N SER A 148 -25.51 27.50 -22.63
CA SER A 148 -26.47 28.55 -23.00
C SER A 148 -25.91 29.98 -23.19
N SER A 149 -24.60 30.21 -22.99
CA SER A 149 -23.89 31.49 -23.11
C SER A 149 -22.95 31.66 -24.32
N ASP A 150 -22.86 30.69 -25.24
CA ASP A 150 -21.90 30.65 -26.37
C ASP A 150 -20.44 30.92 -25.90
N ASP A 151 -19.83 29.97 -25.20
CA ASP A 151 -18.54 30.17 -24.52
C ASP A 151 -17.33 29.56 -25.27
N HIS A 152 -17.54 28.89 -26.41
CA HIS A 152 -16.47 28.23 -27.17
C HIS A 152 -15.49 29.21 -27.82
N MET A 153 -14.21 28.81 -27.91
CA MET A 153 -13.24 29.54 -28.72
C MET A 153 -13.42 29.21 -30.22
N GLN A 154 -12.65 29.87 -31.11
CA GLN A 154 -12.80 29.73 -32.56
C GLN A 154 -12.91 28.25 -33.01
N ASN A 155 -13.54 28.00 -34.17
CA ASN A 155 -13.77 26.63 -34.65
C ASN A 155 -12.44 25.92 -35.01
N TYR A 156 -11.95 25.03 -34.12
CA TYR A 156 -10.66 24.31 -34.24
C TYR A 156 -10.76 22.76 -34.43
N PRO A 157 -11.60 22.23 -35.33
CA PRO A 157 -11.74 20.78 -35.48
C PRO A 157 -10.44 20.11 -35.95
N SER A 158 -9.78 20.68 -36.96
CA SER A 158 -8.52 20.11 -37.49
C SER A 158 -7.36 20.10 -36.47
N PRO A 159 -7.15 21.16 -35.66
CA PRO A 159 -6.22 21.09 -34.55
C PRO A 159 -6.50 19.98 -33.53
N PHE A 160 -7.76 19.78 -33.09
CA PHE A 160 -8.08 18.69 -32.15
C PHE A 160 -7.87 17.31 -32.75
N GLU A 161 -8.30 17.11 -34.00
CA GLU A 161 -8.08 15.86 -34.72
C GLU A 161 -6.58 15.55 -34.86
N GLY A 162 -5.77 16.56 -35.20
CA GLY A 162 -4.32 16.45 -35.27
C GLY A 162 -3.67 16.13 -33.92
N MET A 163 -4.07 16.85 -32.87
CA MET A 163 -3.57 16.67 -31.51
C MET A 163 -3.85 15.28 -30.94
N LEU A 164 -5.01 14.69 -31.26
CA LEU A 164 -5.41 13.41 -30.68
C LEU A 164 -4.97 12.21 -31.55
N PHE A 165 -5.04 12.31 -32.87
CA PHE A 165 -5.03 11.12 -33.74
C PHE A 165 -3.93 11.09 -34.81
N SER A 166 -3.21 12.20 -35.02
CA SER A 166 -2.13 12.24 -36.03
C SER A 166 -0.95 11.35 -35.65
N VAL A 167 -0.11 11.02 -36.63
CA VAL A 167 1.10 10.21 -36.43
C VAL A 167 2.30 11.04 -36.83
N ASN A 168 3.16 11.39 -35.87
CA ASN A 168 4.33 12.24 -36.08
C ASN A 168 4.05 13.64 -36.70
N GLU A 169 2.78 14.03 -36.88
CA GLU A 169 2.44 15.34 -37.46
C GLU A 169 2.38 16.42 -36.38
N TRP A 170 2.11 16.05 -35.13
CA TRP A 170 2.02 16.96 -33.98
C TRP A 170 3.36 17.14 -33.23
N ILE A 171 4.49 16.96 -33.94
CA ILE A 171 5.84 17.10 -33.37
C ILE A 171 6.45 18.44 -33.83
N GLY A 172 6.62 19.37 -32.90
CA GLY A 172 7.38 20.62 -33.08
C GLY A 172 8.70 20.55 -32.31
N GLN A 173 9.80 20.26 -32.99
CA GLN A 173 11.13 20.14 -32.35
C GLN A 173 11.59 21.50 -31.78
N PRO A 174 12.01 21.58 -30.49
CA PRO A 174 12.66 22.76 -29.95
C PRO A 174 14.08 22.86 -30.54
N THR A 175 14.28 23.70 -31.55
CA THR A 175 15.63 23.99 -32.08
C THR A 175 15.84 25.50 -32.22
N GLN A 176 17.01 25.99 -31.81
CA GLN A 176 17.38 27.41 -31.79
C GLN A 176 17.49 28.06 -33.19
N GLU A 177 17.30 27.30 -34.26
CA GLU A 177 17.46 27.78 -35.63
C GLU A 177 16.32 27.23 -36.48
N ASN A 178 15.23 28.00 -36.63
CA ASN A 178 14.43 28.23 -37.85
C ASN A 178 12.97 28.55 -37.52
N ASN A 179 12.37 29.45 -38.31
CA ASN A 179 10.93 29.69 -38.34
C ASN A 179 10.19 28.42 -38.78
N TYR A 180 9.79 27.56 -37.85
CA TYR A 180 8.85 26.47 -38.10
C TYR A 180 7.42 26.89 -37.76
N THR A 181 6.46 26.41 -38.56
CA THR A 181 5.04 26.43 -38.27
C THR A 181 4.70 25.16 -37.51
N THR A 182 4.47 25.27 -36.21
CA THR A 182 3.85 24.20 -35.42
C THR A 182 2.37 24.07 -35.81
N PRO A 183 1.79 22.86 -35.84
CA PRO A 183 0.36 22.67 -36.13
C PRO A 183 -0.55 23.15 -34.99
N HIS A 184 0.00 23.49 -33.82
CA HIS A 184 -0.76 24.12 -32.74
C HIS A 184 -1.34 25.48 -33.17
N PRO A 185 -2.64 25.77 -32.93
CA PRO A 185 -3.31 26.96 -33.46
C PRO A 185 -2.74 28.29 -32.95
N GLN A 186 -2.08 28.27 -31.79
CA GLN A 186 -1.41 29.44 -31.18
C GLN A 186 0.11 29.42 -31.36
N ASN A 187 0.62 28.55 -32.23
CA ASN A 187 2.03 28.47 -32.55
C ASN A 187 2.94 28.01 -31.38
N HIS A 188 2.42 27.19 -30.47
CA HIS A 188 3.16 26.57 -29.35
C HIS A 188 3.97 25.35 -29.82
N ASN A 189 5.15 25.13 -29.22
CA ASN A 189 5.86 23.86 -29.39
C ASN A 189 5.04 22.73 -28.78
N ILE A 190 5.15 21.52 -29.32
CA ILE A 190 4.32 20.36 -28.96
C ILE A 190 5.12 19.08 -29.21
N TYR A 191 4.97 18.10 -28.34
CA TYR A 191 5.64 16.82 -28.45
C TYR A 191 4.61 15.73 -28.74
N GLY A 192 4.35 15.47 -30.03
CA GLY A 192 3.51 14.36 -30.48
C GLY A 192 2.01 14.52 -30.19
N SER A 193 1.22 13.61 -30.76
CA SER A 193 -0.21 13.49 -30.50
C SER A 193 -0.50 12.54 -29.32
N LEU A 194 -1.75 12.46 -28.86
CA LEU A 194 -2.18 11.43 -27.90
C LEU A 194 -1.91 10.01 -28.42
N ARG A 195 -2.07 9.81 -29.74
CA ARG A 195 -1.73 8.56 -30.41
C ARG A 195 -0.24 8.28 -30.36
N ASP A 196 0.61 9.26 -30.64
CA ASP A 196 2.07 9.10 -30.55
C ASP A 196 2.49 8.77 -29.11
N TYR A 197 1.88 9.42 -28.10
CA TYR A 197 2.14 9.16 -26.69
C TYR A 197 1.89 7.70 -26.30
N TYR A 198 0.66 7.21 -26.50
CA TYR A 198 0.31 5.85 -26.12
C TYR A 198 1.07 4.82 -26.95
N TRP A 199 1.34 5.09 -28.22
CA TRP A 199 2.16 4.22 -29.06
C TRP A 199 3.56 4.04 -28.48
N ASP A 200 4.21 5.14 -28.11
CA ASP A 200 5.56 5.16 -27.58
C ASP A 200 5.65 4.50 -26.20
N GLN A 201 4.81 4.95 -25.26
CA GLN A 201 4.82 4.46 -23.88
C GLN A 201 4.47 2.97 -23.77
N SER A 202 3.56 2.49 -24.61
CA SER A 202 3.15 1.09 -24.65
C SER A 202 3.98 0.21 -25.58
N GLN A 203 5.03 0.74 -26.21
CA GLN A 203 5.88 -0.03 -27.14
C GLN A 203 5.06 -0.61 -28.32
N GLY A 204 4.08 0.15 -28.79
CA GLY A 204 3.16 -0.19 -29.87
C GLY A 204 2.08 -1.22 -29.50
N GLN A 205 1.87 -1.49 -28.21
CA GLN A 205 0.80 -2.37 -27.71
C GLN A 205 -0.57 -1.68 -27.65
N ILE A 206 -0.59 -0.35 -27.56
CA ILE A 206 -1.80 0.47 -27.67
C ILE A 206 -1.71 1.32 -28.92
N GLU A 207 -2.79 1.29 -29.70
CA GLU A 207 -2.99 2.18 -30.84
C GLU A 207 -4.27 2.99 -30.65
N ILE A 208 -4.12 4.31 -30.57
CA ILE A 208 -5.25 5.23 -30.52
C ILE A 208 -5.74 5.51 -31.94
N THR A 209 -7.06 5.41 -32.12
CA THR A 209 -7.79 5.80 -33.32
C THR A 209 -9.01 6.61 -32.91
N GLY A 210 -9.67 7.28 -33.84
CA GLY A 210 -10.87 8.04 -33.49
C GLY A 210 -11.32 9.03 -34.54
N GLU A 211 -12.40 9.72 -34.22
CA GLU A 211 -12.93 10.85 -35.00
C GLU A 211 -13.68 11.83 -34.10
N LEU A 212 -13.93 13.02 -34.64
CA LEU A 212 -14.77 14.04 -34.03
C LEU A 212 -16.24 13.73 -34.40
N ILE A 213 -17.12 13.61 -33.41
CA ILE A 213 -18.48 13.07 -33.62
C ILE A 213 -19.38 14.10 -34.30
N ASN A 214 -19.57 15.26 -33.68
CA ASN A 214 -20.54 16.26 -34.10
C ASN A 214 -19.94 17.24 -35.12
N ILE A 215 -19.47 16.72 -36.24
CA ILE A 215 -18.96 17.54 -37.37
C ILE A 215 -20.02 17.64 -38.47
N SER A 216 -20.39 18.87 -38.82
CA SER A 216 -21.33 19.18 -39.90
C SER A 216 -20.74 20.23 -40.84
N GLY A 217 -20.67 19.93 -42.14
CA GLY A 217 -20.16 20.88 -43.14
C GLY A 217 -18.68 21.28 -42.97
N GLY A 218 -17.87 20.48 -42.29
CA GLY A 218 -16.46 20.77 -41.99
C GLY A 218 -16.24 21.64 -40.75
N HIS A 219 -17.27 21.79 -39.92
CA HIS A 219 -17.29 22.60 -38.71
C HIS A 219 -17.85 21.79 -37.55
N VAL A 220 -17.42 22.09 -36.32
CA VAL A 220 -18.06 21.56 -35.11
C VAL A 220 -19.49 22.10 -35.01
N ASP A 221 -20.44 21.20 -34.85
CA ASP A 221 -21.85 21.47 -34.55
C ASP A 221 -22.06 21.27 -33.04
N TRP A 222 -21.64 22.26 -32.27
CA TRP A 222 -21.63 22.22 -30.81
C TRP A 222 -23.01 21.85 -30.25
N ILE A 223 -23.03 20.94 -29.28
CA ILE A 223 -24.27 20.54 -28.62
C ILE A 223 -24.54 21.50 -27.47
N ASP A 224 -25.56 22.34 -27.65
CA ASP A 224 -25.94 23.34 -26.65
C ASP A 224 -26.71 22.70 -25.49
N LEU A 225 -26.13 22.79 -24.30
CA LEU A 225 -26.80 22.44 -23.06
C LEU A 225 -27.66 23.61 -22.54
N PRO A 226 -28.82 23.31 -21.91
CA PRO A 226 -29.81 24.32 -21.55
C PRO A 226 -29.43 25.21 -20.36
N LEU A 227 -28.43 24.85 -19.56
CA LEU A 227 -27.98 25.62 -18.39
C LEU A 227 -26.63 26.29 -18.65
N SER A 228 -26.24 27.18 -17.74
CA SER A 228 -24.90 27.79 -17.79
C SER A 228 -23.82 26.79 -17.39
N LYS A 229 -22.58 27.07 -17.79
CA LYS A 229 -21.40 26.29 -17.38
C LYS A 229 -21.26 26.21 -15.85
N ASP A 230 -21.45 27.33 -15.17
CA ASP A 230 -21.40 27.41 -13.70
C ASP A 230 -22.49 26.57 -13.02
N ASP A 231 -23.69 26.51 -13.61
CA ASP A 231 -24.78 25.69 -13.06
C ASP A 231 -24.41 24.20 -13.08
N TYR A 232 -23.82 23.73 -14.19
CA TYR A 232 -23.37 22.34 -14.30
C TYR A 232 -22.23 22.04 -13.33
N HIS A 233 -21.21 22.90 -13.29
CA HIS A 233 -20.05 22.75 -12.41
C HIS A 233 -20.46 22.64 -10.92
N ASN A 234 -21.36 23.52 -10.45
CA ASN A 234 -21.68 23.63 -9.03
C ASN A 234 -22.81 22.71 -8.53
N ASN A 235 -23.74 22.30 -9.40
CA ASN A 235 -24.98 21.64 -8.95
C ASN A 235 -25.13 20.18 -9.39
N TYR A 236 -24.19 19.65 -10.14
CA TYR A 236 -24.23 18.28 -10.65
C TYR A 236 -22.99 17.51 -10.22
N SER A 237 -23.09 16.19 -10.25
CA SER A 237 -21.92 15.30 -10.24
C SER A 237 -21.38 15.12 -11.67
N LYS A 238 -20.13 14.66 -11.77
CA LYS A 238 -19.45 14.34 -13.03
C LYS A 238 -20.27 13.35 -13.88
N GLN A 239 -20.75 12.27 -13.26
CA GLN A 239 -21.58 11.25 -13.92
C GLN A 239 -22.91 11.83 -14.40
N GLN A 240 -23.56 12.70 -13.61
CA GLN A 240 -24.80 13.35 -14.04
C GLN A 240 -24.58 14.29 -15.22
N PHE A 241 -23.48 15.06 -15.22
CA PHE A 241 -23.15 15.90 -16.36
C PHE A 241 -22.91 15.06 -17.63
N ALA A 242 -22.10 14.00 -17.54
CA ALA A 242 -21.84 13.10 -18.66
C ALA A 242 -23.14 12.47 -19.20
N GLN A 243 -24.02 12.01 -18.31
CA GLN A 243 -25.33 11.47 -18.65
C GLN A 243 -26.18 12.47 -19.45
N ILE A 244 -26.21 13.74 -19.02
CA ILE A 244 -26.96 14.82 -19.68
C ILE A 244 -26.38 15.13 -21.07
N ALA A 245 -25.05 15.23 -21.18
CA ALA A 245 -24.37 15.51 -22.44
C ALA A 245 -24.62 14.41 -23.49
N ILE A 246 -24.48 13.14 -23.10
CA ILE A 246 -24.73 11.98 -23.97
C ILE A 246 -26.19 11.92 -24.42
N GLN A 247 -27.15 12.10 -23.49
CA GLN A 247 -28.57 12.13 -23.84
C GLN A 247 -28.91 13.27 -24.78
N LYS A 248 -28.30 14.45 -24.59
CA LYS A 248 -28.51 15.59 -25.48
C LYS A 248 -27.96 15.30 -26.88
N ALA A 249 -26.77 14.72 -26.98
CA ALA A 249 -26.18 14.32 -28.26
C ALA A 249 -27.09 13.40 -29.05
N VAL A 250 -27.63 12.36 -28.40
CA VAL A 250 -28.57 11.41 -29.00
C VAL A 250 -29.86 12.10 -29.42
N ALA A 251 -30.40 13.01 -28.60
CA ALA A 251 -31.59 13.78 -28.93
C ALA A 251 -31.38 14.71 -30.14
N ASP A 252 -30.15 15.20 -30.34
CA ASP A 252 -29.77 16.05 -31.48
C ASP A 252 -29.41 15.24 -32.74
N GLY A 253 -29.39 13.90 -32.64
CA GLY A 253 -29.25 12.97 -33.77
C GLY A 253 -27.93 12.22 -33.83
N TRP A 254 -27.01 12.46 -32.89
CA TRP A 254 -25.71 11.79 -32.79
C TRP A 254 -25.87 10.45 -32.05
N THR A 255 -26.28 9.41 -32.77
CA THR A 255 -26.76 8.13 -32.20
C THR A 255 -25.74 6.99 -32.21
N ASN A 256 -24.63 7.13 -32.92
CA ASN A 256 -23.63 6.07 -33.11
C ASN A 256 -22.55 6.05 -32.02
N LEU A 257 -22.91 6.38 -30.76
CA LEU A 257 -21.93 6.55 -29.69
C LEU A 257 -21.29 5.23 -29.23
N HIS A 258 -21.93 4.09 -29.48
CA HIS A 258 -21.38 2.76 -29.18
C HIS A 258 -20.32 2.25 -30.18
N ASP A 259 -20.05 2.99 -31.25
CA ASP A 259 -19.00 2.61 -32.21
C ASP A 259 -17.58 2.90 -31.67
N TYR A 260 -17.50 3.59 -30.54
CA TYR A 260 -16.27 4.01 -29.88
C TYR A 260 -16.04 3.19 -28.60
N THR A 261 -14.77 2.93 -28.29
CA THR A 261 -14.35 2.34 -27.01
C THR A 261 -14.66 3.32 -25.88
N TYR A 262 -14.27 4.60 -26.06
CA TYR A 262 -14.52 5.66 -25.09
C TYR A 262 -14.97 6.95 -25.79
N ILE A 263 -15.81 7.73 -25.10
CA ILE A 263 -16.28 9.02 -25.55
C ILE A 263 -15.63 10.14 -24.73
N ILE A 264 -14.94 11.05 -25.39
CA ILE A 264 -14.41 12.27 -24.79
C ILE A 264 -15.50 13.32 -24.86
N ILE A 265 -15.96 13.81 -23.71
CA ILE A 265 -16.87 14.96 -23.65
C ILE A 265 -15.99 16.21 -23.51
N LEU A 266 -15.80 16.90 -24.64
CA LEU A 266 -15.01 18.13 -24.71
C LEU A 266 -15.94 19.34 -24.61
N TYR A 267 -15.89 20.04 -23.49
CA TYR A 267 -16.75 21.20 -23.25
C TYR A 267 -16.06 22.53 -23.60
N ALA A 268 -16.86 23.52 -23.99
CA ALA A 268 -16.41 24.84 -24.40
C ALA A 268 -15.71 25.65 -23.29
N SER A 269 -14.72 26.45 -23.70
CA SER A 269 -14.01 27.42 -22.83
C SER A 269 -13.09 26.79 -21.77
N ASP A 270 -12.66 27.63 -20.82
CA ASP A 270 -11.56 27.32 -19.88
C ASP A 270 -11.86 26.16 -18.91
N ARG A 271 -10.81 25.44 -18.48
CA ARG A 271 -10.89 24.45 -17.38
C ARG A 271 -11.61 25.04 -16.16
N MET A 272 -12.48 24.23 -15.55
CA MET A 272 -13.06 24.49 -14.24
C MET A 272 -12.42 23.53 -13.24
N ASP A 273 -11.88 24.06 -12.15
CA ASP A 273 -11.23 23.23 -11.13
C ASP A 273 -12.25 22.77 -10.09
N GLY A 274 -12.30 21.46 -9.85
CA GLY A 274 -13.34 20.81 -9.03
C GLY A 274 -14.73 20.71 -9.69
N GLY A 275 -15.68 20.11 -8.99
CA GLY A 275 -17.08 20.00 -9.43
C GLY A 275 -17.31 19.04 -10.61
N ALA A 276 -18.44 19.19 -11.30
CA ALA A 276 -18.84 18.28 -12.40
C ALA A 276 -18.01 18.41 -13.68
N LEU A 277 -17.32 19.55 -13.85
CA LEU A 277 -16.62 19.92 -15.08
C LEU A 277 -15.10 19.86 -14.93
N SER A 278 -14.57 19.42 -13.79
CA SER A 278 -13.15 19.12 -13.72
C SER A 278 -12.81 17.91 -14.61
N PRO A 279 -11.62 17.88 -15.22
CA PRO A 279 -11.11 16.68 -15.87
C PRO A 279 -11.33 15.47 -14.97
N SER A 280 -11.98 14.45 -15.52
CA SER A 280 -12.31 13.23 -14.79
C SER A 280 -12.97 12.19 -15.68
N ASN A 281 -12.77 10.94 -15.29
CA ASN A 281 -13.50 9.81 -15.85
C ASN A 281 -14.98 9.77 -15.46
N TYR A 282 -15.75 9.20 -16.37
CA TYR A 282 -17.10 8.73 -16.12
C TYR A 282 -17.28 7.33 -16.72
N SER A 283 -18.19 6.57 -16.13
CA SER A 283 -18.53 5.23 -16.57
C SER A 283 -20.01 4.96 -16.33
N ASN A 284 -20.50 3.83 -16.82
CA ASN A 284 -21.86 3.37 -16.54
C ASN A 284 -22.98 4.31 -17.05
N ILE A 285 -22.74 5.03 -18.17
CA ILE A 285 -23.73 5.96 -18.75
C ILE A 285 -24.63 5.22 -19.74
N CYS A 286 -25.91 5.11 -19.43
CA CYS A 286 -26.88 4.50 -20.33
C CYS A 286 -27.60 5.56 -21.16
N ILE A 287 -27.69 5.37 -22.48
CA ILE A 287 -28.35 6.35 -23.39
C ILE A 287 -29.81 6.60 -22.98
N ASP A 288 -30.50 5.56 -22.52
CA ASP A 288 -31.90 5.63 -22.05
C ASP A 288 -32.07 6.31 -20.68
N GLY A 289 -30.97 6.64 -19.99
CA GLY A 289 -30.95 7.25 -18.65
C GLY A 289 -31.19 6.29 -17.49
N SER A 290 -31.18 4.98 -17.75
CA SER A 290 -31.20 3.97 -16.70
C SER A 290 -29.85 3.90 -15.97
N ASN A 291 -29.85 3.32 -14.77
CA ASN A 291 -28.60 2.90 -14.13
C ASN A 291 -28.34 1.46 -14.59
N PRO A 292 -27.13 1.13 -15.08
CA PRO A 292 -26.85 -0.22 -15.54
C PRO A 292 -26.95 -1.23 -14.40
N THR A 293 -27.52 -2.39 -14.69
CA THR A 293 -27.58 -3.54 -13.79
C THR A 293 -26.76 -4.68 -14.39
N ASP A 294 -25.79 -5.20 -13.66
CA ASP A 294 -24.85 -6.22 -14.13
C ASP A 294 -24.15 -5.84 -15.46
N GLY A 295 -23.83 -4.56 -15.63
CA GLY A 295 -23.14 -4.02 -16.81
C GLY A 295 -24.05 -3.76 -18.02
N VAL A 296 -25.38 -3.81 -17.88
CA VAL A 296 -26.32 -3.65 -19.01
C VAL A 296 -27.39 -2.59 -18.69
N CYS A 297 -27.69 -1.75 -19.67
CA CYS A 297 -28.75 -0.72 -19.61
C CYS A 297 -30.16 -1.33 -19.80
N ASP A 298 -31.22 -0.61 -19.41
CA ASP A 298 -32.61 -1.11 -19.50
C ASP A 298 -33.05 -1.39 -20.96
N ASP A 299 -32.49 -0.68 -21.93
CA ASP A 299 -32.70 -0.91 -23.37
C ASP A 299 -31.87 -2.07 -23.95
N GLY A 300 -31.00 -2.68 -23.14
CA GLY A 300 -30.14 -3.79 -23.50
C GLY A 300 -28.80 -3.40 -24.13
N SER A 301 -28.45 -2.11 -24.18
CA SER A 301 -27.13 -1.67 -24.59
C SER A 301 -26.09 -1.85 -23.48
N GLU A 302 -24.83 -1.93 -23.88
CA GLU A 302 -23.70 -1.72 -22.97
C GLU A 302 -23.66 -0.24 -22.56
N PRO A 303 -23.19 0.12 -21.36
CA PRO A 303 -23.00 1.51 -20.97
C PRO A 303 -21.89 2.18 -21.78
N ILE A 304 -21.99 3.50 -21.89
CA ILE A 304 -20.94 4.38 -22.44
C ILE A 304 -20.01 4.80 -21.32
N GLU A 305 -18.74 4.89 -21.66
CA GLU A 305 -17.68 5.31 -20.77
C GLU A 305 -16.73 6.30 -21.44
N GLY A 306 -15.99 7.05 -20.64
CA GLY A 306 -14.96 7.96 -21.14
C GLY A 306 -14.57 8.99 -20.10
N TYR A 307 -14.26 10.20 -20.55
CA TYR A 307 -13.85 11.29 -19.67
C TYR A 307 -14.33 12.65 -20.15
N VAL A 308 -14.44 13.58 -19.20
CA VAL A 308 -14.79 14.98 -19.44
C VAL A 308 -13.52 15.81 -19.47
N ILE A 309 -13.43 16.75 -20.40
CA ILE A 309 -12.31 17.68 -20.48
C ILE A 309 -12.71 19.01 -21.14
N ASN A 310 -11.95 20.06 -20.86
CA ASN A 310 -12.14 21.40 -21.39
C ASN A 310 -11.48 21.61 -22.75
N GLU A 311 -12.01 22.57 -23.52
CA GLU A 311 -11.40 23.06 -24.77
C GLU A 311 -10.09 23.82 -24.51
N THR A 312 -10.08 24.70 -23.51
CA THR A 312 -8.96 25.62 -23.27
C THR A 312 -8.47 25.65 -21.85
N TYR A 313 -7.19 25.95 -21.67
CA TYR A 313 -6.55 26.14 -20.37
C TYR A 313 -5.91 27.53 -20.33
N PHE A 314 -6.30 28.37 -19.36
CA PHE A 314 -5.92 29.79 -19.30
C PHE A 314 -6.11 30.55 -20.63
N ARG A 315 -7.21 30.28 -21.33
CA ARG A 315 -7.56 30.85 -22.66
C ARG A 315 -6.61 30.44 -23.78
N THR A 316 -5.87 29.36 -23.60
CA THR A 316 -5.03 28.72 -24.61
C THR A 316 -5.61 27.36 -24.98
N PHE A 317 -5.46 26.96 -26.23
CA PHE A 317 -5.89 25.64 -26.71
C PHE A 317 -5.23 24.55 -25.85
N GLY A 318 -6.02 23.58 -25.36
CA GLY A 318 -5.53 22.50 -24.51
C GLY A 318 -4.49 21.62 -25.22
N HIS A 319 -3.62 20.97 -24.44
CA HIS A 319 -2.63 20.01 -24.94
C HIS A 319 -2.96 18.58 -24.49
N ILE A 320 -2.14 17.61 -24.90
CA ILE A 320 -2.39 16.18 -24.71
C ILE A 320 -2.20 15.67 -23.28
N GLY A 321 -1.50 16.39 -22.41
CA GLY A 321 -1.09 15.85 -21.11
C GLY A 321 -2.24 15.40 -20.21
N VAL A 322 -3.27 16.23 -20.05
CA VAL A 322 -4.48 15.86 -19.30
C VAL A 322 -5.27 14.76 -20.02
N HIS A 323 -5.37 14.80 -21.36
CA HIS A 323 -5.98 13.70 -22.12
C HIS A 323 -5.28 12.35 -21.90
N ALA A 324 -3.94 12.37 -21.81
CA ALA A 324 -3.13 11.19 -21.56
C ALA A 324 -3.40 10.62 -20.17
N HIS A 325 -3.45 11.50 -19.15
CA HIS A 325 -3.75 11.17 -17.76
C HIS A 325 -5.16 10.54 -17.61
N GLU A 326 -6.20 11.20 -18.12
CA GLU A 326 -7.58 10.69 -18.01
C GLU A 326 -7.76 9.34 -18.73
N LEU A 327 -7.15 9.19 -19.91
CA LEU A 327 -7.20 7.92 -20.63
C LEU A 327 -6.46 6.80 -19.87
N ALA A 328 -5.45 7.14 -19.07
CA ALA A 328 -4.67 6.17 -18.31
C ALA A 328 -5.51 5.49 -17.22
N HIS A 329 -6.42 6.25 -16.60
CA HIS A 329 -7.41 5.71 -15.67
C HIS A 329 -8.37 4.70 -16.32
N LYS A 330 -8.72 4.89 -17.61
CA LYS A 330 -9.60 3.95 -18.34
C LYS A 330 -8.92 2.61 -18.64
N ILE A 331 -7.60 2.58 -18.65
CA ILE A 331 -6.83 1.32 -18.78
C ILE A 331 -6.29 0.81 -17.43
N GLY A 332 -6.59 1.49 -16.33
CA GLY A 332 -6.37 1.00 -14.97
C GLY A 332 -5.13 1.56 -14.25
N ALA A 333 -4.51 2.62 -14.77
CA ALA A 333 -3.49 3.34 -14.02
C ALA A 333 -4.17 4.32 -13.08
N GLY A 334 -3.85 4.27 -11.80
CA GLY A 334 -4.35 5.22 -10.81
C GLY A 334 -3.28 6.17 -10.35
N ASP A 335 -3.74 7.13 -9.60
CA ASP A 335 -3.03 8.34 -9.25
C ASP A 335 -1.89 8.17 -8.27
N GLN A 336 -0.91 9.07 -8.29
CA GLN A 336 0.34 8.92 -7.55
C GLN A 336 0.75 10.13 -6.69
N TYR A 337 -0.05 11.21 -6.60
CA TYR A 337 0.26 12.41 -5.82
C TYR A 337 -0.19 12.37 -4.34
N VAL A 338 -0.48 11.19 -3.77
CA VAL A 338 -1.25 11.07 -2.52
C VAL A 338 -0.39 11.04 -1.26
N ASN A 339 0.86 10.58 -1.32
CA ASN A 339 1.78 10.62 -0.18
C ASN A 339 3.18 10.97 -0.65
N LEU A 340 3.94 11.49 0.30
CA LEU A 340 5.35 11.74 0.16
C LEU A 340 6.14 10.50 0.64
N PRO A 341 7.19 10.07 -0.07
CA PRO A 341 7.69 10.66 -1.32
C PRO A 341 6.78 10.31 -2.52
N ARG A 342 6.75 11.15 -3.56
CA ARG A 342 5.93 10.93 -4.77
C ARG A 342 6.76 11.04 -6.04
N PRO A 343 6.33 10.47 -7.17
CA PRO A 343 7.06 10.59 -8.44
C PRO A 343 7.19 12.00 -9.02
N TYR A 344 6.34 12.94 -8.62
CA TYR A 344 6.28 14.31 -9.14
C TYR A 344 6.22 14.33 -10.68
N THR A 345 7.17 15.01 -11.32
CA THR A 345 7.17 15.22 -12.77
C THR A 345 7.63 13.99 -13.55
N TRP A 346 8.17 12.97 -12.87
CA TRP A 346 8.64 11.73 -13.47
C TRP A 346 7.54 10.72 -13.83
N SER A 347 6.28 11.01 -13.50
CA SER A 347 5.16 10.13 -13.84
C SER A 347 3.94 10.90 -14.35
N LEU A 348 3.37 10.42 -15.46
CA LEU A 348 2.08 10.88 -15.99
C LEU A 348 0.97 10.88 -14.93
N MET A 349 0.96 9.88 -14.04
CA MET A 349 -0.09 9.70 -13.02
C MET A 349 0.12 10.53 -11.76
N ASP A 350 1.14 11.38 -11.76
CA ASP A 350 1.35 12.46 -10.79
C ASP A 350 1.29 13.80 -11.58
N ILE A 351 2.08 14.80 -11.24
CA ILE A 351 2.09 16.10 -11.95
C ILE A 351 2.75 16.05 -13.34
N GLY A 352 3.27 14.91 -13.77
CA GLY A 352 3.92 14.72 -15.07
C GLY A 352 3.00 14.95 -16.28
N SER A 353 1.68 14.88 -16.10
CA SER A 353 0.68 15.28 -17.09
C SER A 353 0.75 16.77 -17.47
N HIS A 354 1.36 17.59 -16.62
CA HIS A 354 1.50 19.03 -16.82
C HIS A 354 2.84 19.44 -17.43
N ASN A 355 3.76 18.49 -17.60
CA ASN A 355 5.10 18.75 -18.13
C ASN A 355 5.06 19.41 -19.52
N GLY A 356 6.08 20.23 -19.77
CA GLY A 356 6.22 20.94 -21.02
C GLY A 356 6.62 22.41 -20.89
N GLY A 357 7.02 23.02 -22.02
CA GLY A 357 7.21 24.47 -22.12
C GLY A 357 5.90 25.25 -22.12
N TYR A 358 4.80 24.55 -22.39
CA TYR A 358 3.42 24.97 -22.13
C TYR A 358 2.73 23.81 -21.42
N PHE A 359 1.76 24.13 -20.57
CA PHE A 359 1.06 23.16 -19.74
C PHE A 359 0.57 21.93 -20.53
N GLY A 360 1.15 20.76 -20.24
CA GLY A 360 0.80 19.46 -20.82
C GLY A 360 1.16 19.26 -22.29
N ASN A 361 2.05 20.09 -22.86
CA ASN A 361 2.47 19.94 -24.26
C ASN A 361 3.57 18.90 -24.48
N CYS A 362 4.19 18.40 -23.40
CA CYS A 362 5.12 17.27 -23.39
C CYS A 362 4.99 16.53 -22.05
N PRO A 363 3.93 15.73 -21.85
CA PRO A 363 3.73 14.97 -20.61
C PRO A 363 4.82 13.92 -20.44
N SER A 364 5.22 13.63 -19.19
CA SER A 364 6.22 12.57 -18.93
C SER A 364 5.70 11.16 -19.22
N GLY A 365 6.62 10.20 -19.21
CA GLY A 365 6.28 8.79 -19.33
C GLY A 365 5.49 8.23 -18.14
N PHE A 366 4.95 7.02 -18.32
CA PHE A 366 4.38 6.26 -17.21
C PHE A 366 5.46 5.85 -16.20
N SER A 367 5.09 5.73 -14.92
CA SER A 367 5.96 5.08 -13.94
C SER A 367 6.27 3.63 -14.36
N PRO A 368 7.48 3.11 -14.04
CA PRO A 368 7.86 1.76 -14.44
C PRO A 368 6.91 0.69 -13.92
N TYR A 369 6.33 0.88 -12.74
CA TYR A 369 5.32 -0.03 -12.18
C TYR A 369 4.18 -0.32 -13.16
N TYR A 370 3.54 0.71 -13.72
CA TYR A 370 2.42 0.50 -14.64
C TYR A 370 2.87 -0.08 -15.97
N ARG A 371 4.02 0.34 -16.51
CA ARG A 371 4.54 -0.24 -17.76
C ARG A 371 4.84 -1.73 -17.63
N ILE A 372 5.33 -2.16 -16.46
CA ILE A 372 5.58 -3.57 -16.13
C ILE A 372 4.28 -4.32 -15.88
N ASP A 373 3.38 -3.76 -15.06
CA ASP A 373 2.09 -4.38 -14.71
C ASP A 373 1.22 -4.60 -15.95
N PHE A 374 1.18 -3.64 -16.87
CA PHE A 374 0.49 -3.73 -18.15
C PHE A 374 1.17 -4.64 -19.18
N GLY A 375 2.36 -5.16 -18.88
CA GLY A 375 3.13 -6.02 -19.77
C GLY A 375 3.69 -5.31 -21.00
N TRP A 376 3.81 -3.98 -20.97
CA TRP A 376 4.43 -3.21 -22.06
C TRP A 376 5.95 -3.39 -22.09
N VAL A 377 6.56 -3.60 -20.92
CA VAL A 377 8.01 -3.74 -20.75
C VAL A 377 8.31 -4.87 -19.76
N ASN A 378 9.42 -5.58 -19.97
CA ASN A 378 9.91 -6.60 -19.04
C ASN A 378 11.00 -6.04 -18.11
N THR A 379 11.22 -6.70 -16.98
CA THR A 379 12.29 -6.34 -16.04
C THR A 379 13.49 -7.28 -16.16
N THR A 380 14.67 -6.71 -15.98
CA THR A 380 15.90 -7.47 -15.69
C THR A 380 15.97 -7.71 -14.18
N GLN A 381 15.95 -8.97 -13.75
CA GLN A 381 16.07 -9.32 -12.33
C GLN A 381 17.52 -9.20 -11.87
N ILE A 382 17.75 -8.49 -10.76
CA ILE A 382 19.03 -8.46 -10.07
C ILE A 382 18.95 -9.47 -8.92
N GLY A 383 19.62 -10.62 -9.08
CA GLY A 383 19.60 -11.72 -8.12
C GLY A 383 20.97 -12.06 -7.52
N LEU A 384 21.98 -11.20 -7.72
CA LEU A 384 23.31 -11.33 -7.11
C LEU A 384 23.96 -9.95 -6.96
N ASP A 385 24.97 -9.87 -6.09
CA ASP A 385 25.77 -8.65 -5.91
C ASP A 385 26.54 -8.28 -7.18
N LEU A 386 26.52 -7.01 -7.53
CA LEU A 386 27.16 -6.46 -8.72
C LEU A 386 28.09 -5.31 -8.35
N THR A 387 29.21 -5.21 -9.05
CA THR A 387 30.19 -4.12 -8.89
C THR A 387 30.41 -3.44 -10.23
N ASP A 388 30.52 -2.12 -10.23
CA ASP A 388 30.65 -1.27 -11.42
C ASP A 388 29.55 -1.56 -12.46
N PHE A 389 28.34 -1.84 -12.00
CA PHE A 389 27.20 -2.15 -12.84
C PHE A 389 26.73 -0.90 -13.58
N ILE A 390 26.68 -0.97 -14.92
CA ILE A 390 26.18 0.12 -15.75
C ILE A 390 24.67 -0.03 -15.85
N VAL A 391 23.95 0.98 -15.40
CA VAL A 391 22.49 1.09 -15.58
C VAL A 391 22.25 1.64 -16.99
N GLU A 392 21.88 0.76 -17.91
CA GLU A 392 21.67 1.13 -19.31
C GLU A 392 20.39 1.94 -19.49
N TYR A 393 20.39 2.81 -20.51
CA TYR A 393 19.22 3.55 -20.95
C TYR A 393 18.99 3.35 -22.45
N ASN A 394 17.72 3.23 -22.81
CA ASN A 394 17.26 3.28 -24.18
C ASN A 394 15.82 3.79 -24.18
N TYR A 395 15.57 4.90 -24.87
CA TYR A 395 14.25 5.49 -24.93
C TYR A 395 13.23 4.58 -25.63
N ASP A 396 13.61 4.04 -26.80
CA ASP A 396 12.73 3.25 -27.65
C ASP A 396 12.46 1.84 -27.08
N ASP A 397 13.37 1.30 -26.27
CA ASP A 397 13.28 -0.02 -25.61
C ASP A 397 13.79 0.07 -24.16
N PRO A 398 12.97 0.62 -23.25
CA PRO A 398 13.37 0.98 -21.90
C PRO A 398 13.75 -0.24 -21.06
N ILE A 399 14.77 -0.06 -20.21
CA ILE A 399 15.35 -1.12 -19.40
C ILE A 399 15.08 -0.82 -17.93
N TYR A 400 14.34 -1.73 -17.28
CA TYR A 400 14.04 -1.66 -15.85
C TYR A 400 14.73 -2.77 -15.08
N TYR A 401 15.47 -2.43 -14.04
CA TYR A 401 16.13 -3.39 -13.18
C TYR A 401 15.35 -3.56 -11.88
N LYS A 402 14.85 -4.77 -11.64
CA LYS A 402 14.10 -5.10 -10.42
C LYS A 402 15.02 -5.75 -9.40
N VAL A 403 15.01 -5.22 -8.17
CA VAL A 403 15.72 -5.76 -7.01
C VAL A 403 14.69 -6.27 -6.01
N PRO A 404 14.46 -7.59 -5.92
CA PRO A 404 13.55 -8.15 -4.93
C PRO A 404 14.11 -8.02 -3.51
N ILE A 405 13.21 -8.03 -2.53
CA ILE A 405 13.54 -8.11 -1.10
C ILE A 405 12.94 -9.42 -0.60
N ASP A 406 13.78 -10.39 -0.24
CA ASP A 406 13.37 -11.80 -0.08
C ASP A 406 12.27 -12.05 0.97
N TYR A 407 12.11 -11.15 1.95
CA TYR A 407 11.14 -11.25 3.04
C TYR A 407 10.04 -10.21 2.99
N SER A 408 9.92 -9.45 1.90
CA SER A 408 8.89 -8.44 1.74
C SER A 408 8.23 -8.56 0.36
N ALA A 409 6.96 -8.18 0.28
CA ALA A 409 6.33 -7.93 -1.02
C ALA A 409 6.86 -6.63 -1.66
N GLU A 410 7.48 -5.76 -0.86
CA GLU A 410 8.13 -4.54 -1.31
C GLU A 410 9.39 -4.86 -2.13
N TYR A 411 9.74 -3.99 -3.07
CA TYR A 411 10.94 -4.13 -3.89
C TYR A 411 11.34 -2.80 -4.53
N PHE A 412 12.59 -2.72 -5.01
CA PHE A 412 13.06 -1.56 -5.76
C PHE A 412 13.06 -1.83 -7.26
N ILE A 413 12.72 -0.83 -8.06
CA ILE A 413 13.04 -0.76 -9.48
C ILE A 413 13.99 0.41 -9.66
N PHE A 414 15.09 0.24 -10.39
CA PHE A 414 15.90 1.37 -10.80
C PHE A 414 16.03 1.45 -12.32
N GLU A 415 16.14 2.67 -12.81
CA GLU A 415 16.31 2.99 -14.21
C GLU A 415 17.26 4.18 -14.35
N ASN A 416 18.05 4.20 -15.43
CA ASN A 416 18.68 5.43 -15.85
C ASN A 416 17.73 6.07 -16.84
N ARG A 417 17.18 7.26 -16.56
CA ARG A 417 16.23 7.95 -17.44
C ARG A 417 16.84 9.24 -17.95
N LEU A 418 16.97 9.36 -19.27
CA LEU A 418 17.42 10.59 -19.93
C LEU A 418 16.25 11.45 -20.42
N ARG A 419 16.55 12.71 -20.74
CA ARG A 419 15.59 13.70 -21.26
C ARG A 419 15.39 13.57 -22.77
N GLU A 420 14.96 12.39 -23.22
CA GLU A 420 14.58 12.13 -24.62
C GLU A 420 13.07 11.99 -24.73
N GLY A 421 12.53 12.19 -25.93
CA GLY A 421 11.12 11.85 -26.12
C GLY A 421 10.14 12.73 -25.35
N PHE A 422 9.10 12.08 -24.85
CA PHE A 422 8.13 12.63 -23.90
C PHE A 422 8.76 12.99 -22.54
N ASP A 423 9.96 12.52 -22.23
CA ASP A 423 10.70 12.90 -21.03
C ASP A 423 11.62 14.12 -21.24
N SER A 424 11.56 14.78 -22.40
CA SER A 424 12.44 15.92 -22.71
C SER A 424 12.27 17.12 -21.77
N TRP A 425 11.15 17.17 -21.03
CA TRP A 425 10.82 18.23 -20.07
C TRP A 425 10.86 17.73 -18.61
N THR A 426 11.44 16.56 -18.36
CA THR A 426 11.49 15.96 -17.03
C THR A 426 12.90 16.11 -16.40
N PRO A 427 13.03 16.50 -15.12
CA PRO A 427 11.97 17.05 -14.27
C PRO A 427 11.56 18.46 -14.74
N TYR A 428 10.29 18.78 -14.52
CA TYR A 428 9.68 20.10 -14.74
C TYR A 428 9.72 20.89 -13.42
N ASN A 429 10.07 22.19 -13.47
CA ASN A 429 10.06 23.04 -12.28
C ASN A 429 8.80 23.93 -12.30
N PRO A 430 7.90 23.84 -11.30
CA PRO A 430 6.63 24.58 -11.27
C PRO A 430 6.77 26.08 -10.93
N ASP A 431 7.90 26.53 -10.38
CA ASP A 431 8.19 27.94 -10.10
C ASP A 431 8.69 28.71 -11.35
N ALA A 432 8.66 28.07 -12.52
CA ALA A 432 9.00 28.63 -13.81
C ALA A 432 7.98 29.65 -14.33
N GLU A 433 8.44 30.86 -14.72
CA GLU A 433 7.59 31.82 -15.44
C GLU A 433 7.20 31.28 -16.84
N PRO A 434 5.90 31.29 -17.24
CA PRO A 434 5.39 30.68 -18.49
C PRO A 434 5.94 31.26 -19.81
N ASP A 435 6.60 32.41 -19.77
CA ASP A 435 6.95 33.20 -20.95
C ASP A 435 8.46 33.23 -21.27
N ASP A 436 9.29 32.37 -20.65
CA ASP A 436 10.73 32.28 -20.97
C ASP A 436 11.03 31.18 -22.03
N PRO A 437 11.25 31.54 -23.31
CA PRO A 437 11.65 30.59 -24.35
C PRO A 437 13.06 30.00 -24.16
N PHE A 438 13.78 30.39 -23.09
CA PHE A 438 15.08 29.88 -22.68
C PHE A 438 15.06 29.27 -21.28
N TYR A 439 13.95 28.65 -20.87
CA TYR A 439 13.85 28.07 -19.53
C TYR A 439 15.00 27.08 -19.23
N PRO A 440 15.78 27.32 -18.16
CA PRO A 440 16.78 26.37 -17.72
C PRO A 440 16.09 25.21 -17.01
N LEU A 441 16.14 24.01 -17.61
CA LEU A 441 16.10 22.73 -16.88
C LEU A 441 16.82 22.90 -15.53
N ASP A 442 16.25 22.35 -14.45
CA ASP A 442 16.68 22.59 -13.07
C ASP A 442 18.19 22.86 -12.99
N PRO A 443 18.62 24.09 -12.64
CA PRO A 443 20.03 24.44 -12.57
C PRO A 443 20.79 23.62 -11.52
N ASN A 444 20.07 22.92 -10.63
CA ASN A 444 20.62 21.99 -9.66
C ASN A 444 20.62 20.53 -10.14
N ASP A 445 20.17 20.22 -11.38
CA ASP A 445 20.33 18.87 -11.94
C ASP A 445 21.82 18.49 -11.90
N PRO A 446 22.18 17.53 -11.05
CA PRO A 446 23.56 17.22 -10.76
C PRO A 446 24.29 16.57 -11.94
N ASN A 447 23.51 16.05 -12.90
CA ASN A 447 23.96 15.36 -14.09
C ASN A 447 23.97 16.28 -15.32
N GLY A 448 23.84 17.60 -15.11
CA GLY A 448 24.09 18.58 -16.15
C GLY A 448 22.99 18.67 -17.21
N ARG A 449 21.73 18.38 -16.83
CA ARG A 449 20.52 18.42 -17.67
C ARG A 449 20.29 17.19 -18.55
N GLU A 450 21.03 16.11 -18.32
CA GLU A 450 20.96 14.92 -19.15
C GLU A 450 19.91 13.91 -18.64
N GLY A 451 19.51 13.99 -17.37
CA GLY A 451 18.68 12.98 -16.67
C GLY A 451 19.49 12.26 -15.60
N GLY A 452 19.15 11.02 -15.24
CA GLY A 452 19.98 10.25 -14.30
C GLY A 452 19.32 8.99 -13.74
N LEU A 453 19.90 8.44 -12.67
CA LEU A 453 19.37 7.25 -12.01
C LEU A 453 18.17 7.62 -11.15
N LEU A 454 17.03 6.98 -11.42
CA LEU A 454 15.84 7.02 -10.59
C LEU A 454 15.72 5.69 -9.85
N VAL A 455 15.36 5.75 -8.57
CA VAL A 455 15.09 4.59 -7.73
C VAL A 455 13.62 4.64 -7.32
N TRP A 456 12.85 3.64 -7.71
CA TRP A 456 11.43 3.51 -7.45
C TRP A 456 11.21 2.44 -6.38
N HIS A 457 10.53 2.81 -5.30
CA HIS A 457 10.19 1.90 -4.22
C HIS A 457 8.73 1.45 -4.36
N ILE A 458 8.53 0.16 -4.61
CA ILE A 458 7.21 -0.41 -4.88
C ILE A 458 6.71 -1.21 -3.68
N LYS A 459 5.46 -0.96 -3.30
CA LYS A 459 4.67 -1.76 -2.35
C LYS A 459 3.37 -2.22 -3.02
N PRO A 460 3.30 -3.42 -3.61
CA PRO A 460 2.19 -3.81 -4.48
C PRO A 460 0.89 -4.14 -3.73
N ASP A 461 0.95 -4.45 -2.44
CA ASP A 461 -0.14 -4.99 -1.61
C ASP A 461 -1.01 -3.92 -0.93
N ILE A 462 -0.84 -2.65 -1.28
CA ILE A 462 -1.60 -1.52 -0.72
C ILE A 462 -2.44 -0.80 -1.78
N THR A 463 -3.21 0.19 -1.32
CA THR A 463 -4.03 1.07 -2.16
C THR A 463 -3.22 1.65 -3.30
N GLN A 464 -3.81 1.72 -4.49
CA GLN A 464 -3.15 2.10 -5.74
C GLN A 464 -2.30 3.37 -5.62
N SER A 465 -2.84 4.38 -4.95
CA SER A 465 -2.18 5.67 -4.75
C SER A 465 -0.96 5.69 -3.85
N LYS A 466 -0.66 4.54 -3.26
CA LYS A 466 0.52 4.33 -2.44
C LYS A 466 1.43 3.28 -3.05
N ARG A 467 1.07 2.58 -4.13
CA ARG A 467 1.84 1.41 -4.58
C ARG A 467 3.29 1.70 -4.93
N LEU A 468 3.63 2.96 -5.18
CA LEU A 468 5.00 3.35 -5.48
C LEU A 468 5.32 4.76 -5.00
N GLU A 469 6.61 4.99 -4.85
CA GLU A 469 7.24 6.29 -4.62
C GLU A 469 8.62 6.31 -5.30
N ILE A 470 9.19 7.49 -5.45
CA ILE A 470 10.57 7.67 -5.90
C ILE A 470 11.44 7.98 -4.69
N GLU A 471 12.61 7.37 -4.60
CA GLU A 471 13.57 7.64 -3.54
C GLU A 471 14.43 8.82 -3.98
N HIS A 472 14.40 9.90 -3.19
CA HIS A 472 15.09 11.15 -3.51
C HIS A 472 16.57 11.04 -3.18
N ALA A 473 17.45 11.52 -4.05
CA ALA A 473 18.89 11.41 -3.86
C ALA A 473 19.40 12.10 -2.58
N ASP A 474 18.88 13.26 -2.21
CA ASP A 474 19.20 13.93 -0.94
C ASP A 474 18.59 13.27 0.29
N GLY A 475 17.55 12.44 0.14
CA GLY A 475 16.75 11.95 1.26
C GLY A 475 15.88 13.03 1.92
N ASP A 476 15.69 14.20 1.29
CA ASP A 476 14.87 15.29 1.83
C ASP A 476 13.42 15.25 1.32
N GLU A 477 12.50 15.58 2.24
CA GLU A 477 11.06 15.75 2.04
C GLU A 477 10.70 17.19 2.50
N PRO A 478 10.07 18.13 1.73
CA PRO A 478 9.20 17.92 0.57
C PRO A 478 9.37 18.94 -0.59
N SER A 479 10.55 19.58 -0.78
CA SER A 479 10.62 20.83 -1.55
C SER A 479 11.13 20.74 -2.99
N ASP A 480 11.80 19.65 -3.37
CA ASP A 480 12.58 19.61 -4.62
C ASP A 480 12.09 18.44 -5.50
N ASP A 481 12.02 18.66 -6.81
CA ASP A 481 11.42 17.77 -7.82
C ASP A 481 12.22 16.46 -7.99
N GLY A 482 12.15 15.53 -7.02
CA GLY A 482 12.68 14.16 -7.10
C GLY A 482 14.02 14.06 -7.83
N ASP A 483 15.10 14.51 -7.20
CA ASP A 483 16.39 14.64 -7.87
C ASP A 483 16.98 13.26 -8.25
N PRO A 484 17.41 13.07 -9.51
CA PRO A 484 18.05 11.83 -9.91
C PRO A 484 19.41 11.68 -9.24
N PHE A 485 19.81 10.44 -8.99
CA PHE A 485 21.15 10.17 -8.50
C PHE A 485 22.19 10.28 -9.62
N PRO A 486 23.44 10.66 -9.28
CA PRO A 486 23.85 11.20 -7.98
C PRO A 486 23.55 12.70 -7.85
N LEU A 487 23.09 13.19 -6.68
CA LEU A 487 22.82 14.62 -6.42
C LEU A 487 24.07 15.53 -6.42
N THR A 488 25.25 14.99 -6.18
CA THR A 488 26.51 15.74 -6.29
C THR A 488 27.56 14.80 -6.85
N GLY A 489 28.54 15.34 -7.60
CA GLY A 489 29.46 14.53 -8.40
C GLY A 489 30.05 13.30 -7.68
N ASN A 490 30.20 12.20 -8.43
CA ASN A 490 30.70 10.86 -8.06
C ASN A 490 30.74 10.47 -6.57
N GLY A 491 29.88 9.50 -6.20
CA GLY A 491 30.01 8.74 -4.95
C GLY A 491 28.88 8.94 -3.94
N GLN A 492 27.63 8.75 -4.39
CA GLN A 492 26.47 8.69 -3.51
C GLN A 492 26.09 7.25 -3.17
N ASN A 493 25.35 7.05 -2.09
CA ASN A 493 24.86 5.74 -1.69
C ASN A 493 23.37 5.83 -1.35
N PHE A 494 22.65 4.78 -1.71
CA PHE A 494 21.29 4.48 -1.30
C PHE A 494 21.34 3.17 -0.50
N ASN A 495 21.25 3.25 0.82
CA ASN A 495 21.34 2.11 1.74
C ASN A 495 20.69 2.40 3.09
N ASP A 496 20.53 1.37 3.93
CA ASP A 496 19.79 1.45 5.19
C ASP A 496 20.45 2.29 6.31
N TYR A 497 21.71 2.72 6.14
CA TYR A 497 22.61 3.13 7.23
C TYR A 497 23.39 4.44 7.01
N GLY A 498 23.00 5.30 6.07
CA GLY A 498 23.76 6.51 5.72
C GLY A 498 23.02 7.85 5.86
N PRO A 499 23.04 8.55 7.01
CA PRO A 499 22.72 9.98 7.01
C PRO A 499 23.81 10.79 6.29
N PRO A 500 23.47 11.86 5.54
CA PRO A 500 22.14 12.46 5.41
C PRO A 500 21.32 12.02 4.17
N PHE A 501 21.69 10.98 3.42
CA PHE A 501 21.12 10.73 2.09
C PHE A 501 20.14 9.54 2.05
N SER A 502 19.25 9.56 1.05
CA SER A 502 18.31 8.52 0.60
C SER A 502 18.43 7.14 1.25
N ASN A 503 17.33 6.64 1.82
CA ASN A 503 17.34 5.44 2.64
C ASN A 503 16.59 4.29 1.98
N SER A 504 17.23 3.12 1.86
CA SER A 504 16.65 1.93 1.23
C SER A 504 15.69 1.16 2.13
N ARG A 505 15.16 1.76 3.19
CA ARG A 505 14.32 1.04 4.14
C ARG A 505 12.96 0.71 3.54
N LEU A 506 12.37 -0.35 4.06
CA LEU A 506 10.97 -0.67 3.83
C LEU A 506 10.09 0.43 4.43
N ARG A 507 8.82 0.48 4.02
CA ARG A 507 7.88 1.52 4.48
C ARG A 507 7.45 1.40 5.93
N ASP A 508 7.71 0.26 6.57
CA ASP A 508 7.61 0.11 8.03
C ASP A 508 8.89 0.55 8.75
N ASP A 509 9.83 1.18 8.01
CA ASP A 509 11.14 1.65 8.42
C ASP A 509 12.10 0.52 8.84
N SER A 510 11.75 -0.75 8.56
CA SER A 510 12.69 -1.85 8.72
C SER A 510 13.75 -1.87 7.60
N PRO A 511 14.98 -2.35 7.88
CA PRO A 511 16.02 -2.48 6.84
C PRO A 511 15.54 -3.35 5.67
N SER A 512 15.87 -2.97 4.45
CA SER A 512 15.70 -3.85 3.28
C SER A 512 16.91 -4.74 3.03
N HIS A 513 18.07 -4.37 3.59
CA HIS A 513 19.40 -4.90 3.29
C HIS A 513 19.83 -4.75 1.83
N ILE A 514 19.08 -3.99 1.04
CA ILE A 514 19.48 -3.61 -0.31
C ILE A 514 20.37 -2.38 -0.21
N ALA A 515 21.50 -2.39 -0.90
CA ALA A 515 22.31 -1.19 -1.06
C ALA A 515 22.72 -0.98 -2.51
N ILE A 516 22.47 0.24 -3.00
CA ILE A 516 23.00 0.77 -4.24
C ILE A 516 24.06 1.80 -3.85
N ASN A 517 25.31 1.36 -3.80
CA ASN A 517 26.45 2.15 -3.36
C ASN A 517 27.25 2.70 -4.54
N ASN A 518 28.14 3.65 -4.26
CA ASN A 518 29.12 4.18 -5.21
C ASN A 518 28.45 4.69 -6.51
N ILE A 519 27.25 5.26 -6.37
CA ILE A 519 26.47 5.79 -7.46
C ILE A 519 27.25 6.96 -8.07
N ARG A 520 27.57 6.81 -9.34
CA ARG A 520 28.39 7.77 -10.09
C ARG A 520 27.83 7.98 -11.48
N TRP A 521 27.94 9.20 -11.97
CA TRP A 521 27.53 9.59 -13.31
C TRP A 521 28.70 9.49 -14.28
N ASP A 522 28.50 8.82 -15.43
CA ASP A 522 29.46 8.82 -16.53
C ASP A 522 29.02 9.79 -17.63
N GLU A 523 29.56 11.01 -17.60
CA GLU A 523 29.30 12.07 -18.57
C GLU A 523 29.58 11.67 -20.02
N ASN A 524 30.47 10.70 -20.29
CA ASN A 524 30.80 10.32 -21.66
C ASN A 524 29.77 9.37 -22.28
N ASN A 525 29.10 8.58 -21.44
CA ASN A 525 28.15 7.56 -21.85
C ASN A 525 26.70 7.89 -21.46
N LEU A 526 26.49 9.00 -20.73
CA LEU A 526 25.18 9.41 -20.21
C LEU A 526 24.50 8.29 -19.41
N SER A 527 25.26 7.64 -18.54
CA SER A 527 24.82 6.46 -17.80
C SER A 527 25.25 6.52 -16.34
N SER A 528 24.43 5.93 -15.47
CA SER A 528 24.79 5.74 -14.07
C SER A 528 25.53 4.42 -13.87
N ILE A 529 26.57 4.44 -13.03
CA ILE A 529 27.31 3.26 -12.63
C ILE A 529 27.14 3.06 -11.13
N VAL A 530 26.86 1.84 -10.70
CA VAL A 530 26.49 1.52 -9.32
C VAL A 530 27.11 0.21 -8.83
N ASP A 531 27.26 0.08 -7.53
CA ASP A 531 27.55 -1.19 -6.85
C ASP A 531 26.27 -1.66 -6.14
N ILE A 532 25.75 -2.84 -6.47
CA ILE A 532 24.51 -3.37 -5.91
C ILE A 532 24.85 -4.51 -4.93
N ASN A 533 24.35 -4.42 -3.70
CA ASN A 533 24.47 -5.45 -2.68
C ASN A 533 23.06 -5.86 -2.24
N LEU A 534 22.76 -7.16 -2.23
CA LEU A 534 21.46 -7.70 -1.85
C LEU A 534 21.36 -8.06 -0.36
N ASP A 535 22.51 -8.18 0.30
CA ASP A 535 22.63 -8.53 1.73
C ASP A 535 23.55 -7.52 2.47
N TYR A 536 23.32 -6.23 2.23
CA TYR A 536 24.15 -5.17 2.79
C TYR A 536 24.08 -5.15 4.31
N GLN A 537 25.28 -5.23 4.91
CA GLN A 537 25.48 -5.31 6.36
C GLN A 537 24.81 -6.51 7.03
N VAL A 538 24.48 -7.58 6.30
CA VAL A 538 24.04 -8.85 6.89
C VAL A 538 25.25 -9.77 7.10
N ASN A 539 25.34 -10.40 8.27
CA ASN A 539 26.33 -11.44 8.53
C ASN A 539 25.79 -12.80 8.06
N ILE A 540 26.29 -13.32 6.94
CA ILE A 540 25.82 -14.59 6.37
C ILE A 540 26.77 -15.74 6.74
N ILE A 541 26.22 -16.79 7.36
CA ILE A 541 26.89 -18.05 7.67
C ILE A 541 26.48 -19.08 6.62
N THR A 542 27.38 -19.35 5.68
CA THR A 542 27.19 -20.33 4.58
C THR A 542 28.00 -21.61 4.76
N GLU A 543 28.81 -21.69 5.83
CA GLU A 543 29.58 -22.88 6.20
C GLU A 543 29.26 -23.30 7.63
N ASN A 544 29.33 -24.61 7.88
CA ASN A 544 29.07 -25.16 9.22
C ASN A 544 29.98 -24.49 10.25
N THR A 545 29.36 -23.88 11.25
CA THR A 545 30.03 -23.01 12.22
C THR A 545 29.65 -23.43 13.64
N THR A 546 30.58 -23.29 14.57
CA THR A 546 30.32 -23.51 16.00
C THR A 546 30.55 -22.22 16.78
N TRP A 547 29.56 -21.85 17.58
CA TRP A 547 29.63 -20.75 18.53
C TRP A 547 29.89 -21.28 19.93
N SER A 548 30.82 -20.65 20.64
CA SER A 548 31.23 -21.03 22.00
C SER A 548 31.66 -19.80 22.80
N GLY A 549 31.45 -19.82 24.12
CA GLY A 549 31.82 -18.71 25.00
C GLY A 549 30.86 -17.52 24.87
N ILE A 550 31.39 -16.29 24.76
CA ILE A 550 30.56 -15.09 24.55
C ILE A 550 30.61 -14.73 23.06
N VAL A 551 29.46 -14.67 22.41
CA VAL A 551 29.28 -14.25 21.01
C VAL A 551 28.51 -12.94 20.98
N ASN A 552 29.04 -11.94 20.30
CA ASN A 552 28.37 -10.66 20.12
C ASN A 552 27.84 -10.56 18.70
N ILE A 553 26.60 -10.10 18.55
CA ILE A 553 25.93 -9.89 17.27
C ILE A 553 25.46 -8.45 17.23
N ASP A 554 26.00 -7.66 16.30
CA ASP A 554 25.72 -6.22 16.14
C ASP A 554 24.97 -5.89 14.85
N THR A 555 24.65 -6.91 14.06
CA THR A 555 23.84 -6.81 12.84
C THR A 555 23.06 -8.10 12.59
N ASP A 556 22.08 -8.05 11.70
CA ASP A 556 21.28 -9.20 11.29
C ASP A 556 22.19 -10.33 10.82
N THR A 557 21.90 -11.54 11.31
CA THR A 557 22.72 -12.73 11.02
C THR A 557 21.85 -13.81 10.39
N ARG A 558 22.24 -14.24 9.19
CA ARG A 558 21.53 -15.26 8.41
C ARG A 558 22.34 -16.54 8.33
N ILE A 559 21.71 -17.67 8.62
CA ILE A 559 22.25 -19.00 8.45
C ILE A 559 21.62 -19.58 7.18
N ALA A 560 22.40 -19.74 6.11
CA ALA A 560 21.92 -20.14 4.79
C ALA A 560 22.62 -21.43 4.33
N GLY A 561 21.85 -22.52 4.20
CA GLY A 561 22.38 -23.81 3.71
C GLY A 561 23.46 -24.46 4.59
N ALA A 562 23.61 -23.99 5.84
CA ALA A 562 24.64 -24.40 6.78
C ALA A 562 24.07 -24.75 8.16
N THR A 563 24.86 -25.46 8.96
CA THR A 563 24.55 -25.71 10.38
C THR A 563 25.36 -24.78 11.29
N LEU A 564 24.66 -23.97 12.09
CA LEU A 564 25.22 -23.28 13.24
C LEU A 564 24.98 -24.09 14.51
N THR A 565 26.04 -24.64 15.09
CA THR A 565 26.00 -25.33 16.38
C THR A 565 26.38 -24.37 17.50
N ILE A 566 25.61 -24.33 18.59
CA ILE A 566 25.89 -23.50 19.76
C ILE A 566 26.28 -24.41 20.93
N ASP A 567 27.52 -24.31 21.38
CA ASP A 567 28.06 -25.15 22.46
C ASP A 567 27.40 -24.85 23.81
N PRO A 568 27.32 -25.84 24.73
CA PRO A 568 26.76 -25.63 26.06
C PRO A 568 27.48 -24.50 26.82
N GLY A 569 26.71 -23.63 27.48
CA GLY A 569 27.21 -22.49 28.25
C GLY A 569 27.59 -21.27 27.40
N THR A 570 27.24 -21.26 26.11
CA THR A 570 27.44 -20.10 25.24
C THR A 570 26.44 -18.99 25.57
N GLU A 571 26.93 -17.75 25.60
CA GLU A 571 26.14 -16.53 25.77
C GLU A 571 26.17 -15.71 24.47
N ILE A 572 25.02 -15.57 23.83
CA ILE A 572 24.83 -14.75 22.63
C ILE A 572 24.25 -13.41 23.06
N GLN A 573 25.01 -12.35 22.83
CA GLN A 573 24.68 -10.96 23.18
C GLN A 573 24.33 -10.17 21.91
N ILE A 574 23.05 -9.84 21.76
CA ILE A 574 22.53 -9.03 20.66
C ILE A 574 22.74 -7.54 21.00
N GLN A 575 23.71 -6.91 20.34
CA GLN A 575 24.07 -5.50 20.52
C GLN A 575 23.12 -4.59 19.76
N ASN A 576 21.88 -4.50 20.22
CA ASN A 576 20.90 -3.60 19.61
C ASN A 576 21.26 -2.14 19.94
N SER A 577 21.91 -1.46 18.99
CA SER A 577 22.32 -0.06 19.12
C SER A 577 21.29 0.93 18.58
N ASN A 578 20.22 0.44 17.94
CA ASN A 578 19.21 1.28 17.29
C ASN A 578 17.80 0.99 17.85
N PRO A 579 17.26 1.85 18.73
CA PRO A 579 16.01 1.60 19.47
C PRO A 579 14.73 1.57 18.62
N GLY A 580 14.82 1.66 17.29
CA GLY A 580 13.69 1.53 16.37
C GLY A 580 13.49 0.11 15.81
N PHE A 581 14.55 -0.69 15.65
CA PHE A 581 14.52 -1.98 14.97
C PHE A 581 15.44 -2.98 15.66
N GLY A 582 14.90 -4.15 16.04
CA GLY A 582 15.67 -5.21 16.65
C GLY A 582 16.52 -5.97 15.64
N ILE A 583 17.75 -6.36 16.01
CA ILE A 583 18.57 -7.30 15.23
C ILE A 583 17.83 -8.64 15.11
N ARG A 584 17.89 -9.28 13.94
CA ARG A 584 17.25 -10.57 13.65
C ARG A 584 18.27 -11.70 13.45
N LEU A 585 17.90 -12.90 13.89
CA LEU A 585 18.52 -14.16 13.49
C LEU A 585 17.64 -14.85 12.47
N GLU A 586 18.15 -15.12 11.27
CA GLU A 586 17.40 -15.78 10.20
C GLU A 586 17.97 -17.14 9.86
N ILE A 587 17.11 -18.11 9.59
CA ILE A 587 17.48 -19.43 9.04
C ILE A 587 16.78 -19.62 7.70
N ARG A 588 17.56 -19.81 6.64
CA ARG A 588 17.09 -19.88 5.25
C ARG A 588 17.80 -21.00 4.47
N ASP A 589 17.31 -21.30 3.28
CA ASP A 589 17.95 -22.18 2.30
C ASP A 589 18.33 -23.57 2.86
N GLY A 590 17.53 -24.11 3.78
CA GLY A 590 17.79 -25.39 4.44
C GLY A 590 18.86 -25.31 5.54
N GLY A 591 19.07 -24.13 6.11
CA GLY A 591 19.94 -23.93 7.27
C GLY A 591 19.41 -24.59 8.54
N LEU A 592 20.31 -24.75 9.52
CA LEU A 592 19.99 -25.28 10.84
C LEU A 592 20.69 -24.47 11.93
N ILE A 593 19.94 -24.00 12.92
CA ILE A 593 20.50 -23.60 14.22
C ILE A 593 20.24 -24.72 15.21
N GLN A 594 21.29 -25.21 15.87
CA GLN A 594 21.21 -26.24 16.90
C GLN A 594 21.95 -25.80 18.16
N SER A 595 21.20 -25.57 19.24
CA SER A 595 21.75 -25.39 20.58
C SER A 595 21.97 -26.73 21.27
N LEU A 596 23.15 -26.90 21.87
CA LEU A 596 23.55 -28.10 22.61
C LEU A 596 23.66 -27.82 24.12
N GLY A 597 22.78 -26.96 24.64
CA GLY A 597 22.72 -26.64 26.06
C GLY A 597 22.55 -27.89 26.94
N THR A 598 22.82 -27.74 28.24
CA THR A 598 22.52 -28.78 29.23
C THR A 598 21.99 -28.15 30.51
N ASN A 599 21.33 -28.93 31.37
CA ASN A 599 20.90 -28.50 32.72
C ASN A 599 21.98 -27.77 33.56
N ASN A 600 23.27 -28.04 33.34
CA ASN A 600 24.36 -27.41 34.08
C ASN A 600 25.04 -26.26 33.31
N ASN A 601 24.83 -26.18 31.99
CA ASN A 601 25.45 -25.21 31.09
C ASN A 601 24.43 -24.85 30.02
N THR A 602 23.43 -24.06 30.41
CA THR A 602 22.39 -23.51 29.54
C THR A 602 23.02 -22.60 28.49
N VAL A 603 22.49 -22.59 27.27
CA VAL A 603 22.80 -21.54 26.28
C VAL A 603 21.93 -20.33 26.55
N THR A 604 22.46 -19.13 26.47
CA THR A 604 21.71 -17.89 26.69
C THR A 604 21.71 -17.02 25.45
N ILE A 605 20.55 -16.50 25.05
CA ILE A 605 20.38 -15.52 23.97
C ILE A 605 19.65 -14.31 24.54
N ASN A 606 20.30 -13.15 24.54
CA ASN A 606 19.75 -11.92 25.12
C ASN A 606 20.27 -10.68 24.39
N SER A 607 19.55 -9.56 24.50
CA SER A 607 20.05 -8.26 24.07
C SER A 607 20.92 -7.56 25.12
N SER A 608 21.83 -6.70 24.64
CA SER A 608 22.67 -5.83 25.47
C SER A 608 22.88 -4.48 24.75
N PRO A 609 22.32 -3.35 25.23
CA PRO A 609 21.48 -3.18 26.43
C PRO A 609 20.13 -3.92 26.35
N GLU A 610 19.40 -4.00 27.46
CA GLU A 610 18.06 -4.62 27.56
C GLU A 610 17.02 -3.84 26.72
N GLU A 611 17.12 -3.97 25.40
CA GLU A 611 16.18 -3.45 24.41
C GLU A 611 15.68 -4.62 23.56
N PRO A 612 14.41 -4.64 23.14
CA PRO A 612 13.88 -5.76 22.37
C PRO A 612 14.67 -6.00 21.07
N TRP A 613 15.06 -7.25 20.81
CA TRP A 613 15.59 -7.67 19.50
C TRP A 613 14.52 -8.42 18.70
N SER A 614 14.67 -8.54 17.39
CA SER A 614 13.56 -8.96 16.52
C SER A 614 13.15 -10.41 16.69
N GLY A 615 14.09 -11.28 17.08
CA GLY A 615 13.84 -12.71 17.23
C GLY A 615 14.59 -13.62 16.29
N ILE A 616 14.22 -14.89 16.35
CA ILE A 616 14.65 -15.93 15.41
C ILE A 616 13.53 -16.20 14.41
N SER A 617 13.80 -16.04 13.12
CA SER A 617 12.87 -16.37 12.05
C SER A 617 13.38 -17.55 11.23
N VAL A 618 12.49 -18.52 10.96
CA VAL A 618 12.79 -19.77 10.25
C VAL A 618 11.95 -19.82 8.97
N TYR A 619 12.61 -19.88 7.82
CA TYR A 619 12.01 -19.88 6.49
C TYR A 619 12.37 -21.13 5.69
N ASP A 620 11.71 -21.31 4.55
CA ASP A 620 11.98 -22.38 3.57
C ASP A 620 11.96 -23.77 4.23
N ASN A 621 12.83 -24.69 3.79
CA ASN A 621 13.02 -26.01 4.38
C ASN A 621 14.02 -26.01 5.57
N SER A 622 14.10 -24.92 6.32
CA SER A 622 15.09 -24.73 7.40
C SER A 622 14.59 -25.19 8.77
N SER A 623 15.50 -25.39 9.71
CA SER A 623 15.17 -25.92 11.03
C SER A 623 15.82 -25.16 12.19
N LEU A 624 15.12 -25.08 13.31
CA LEU A 624 15.62 -24.57 14.59
C LEU A 624 15.48 -25.65 15.67
N ILE A 625 16.55 -25.93 16.41
CA ILE A 625 16.54 -26.82 17.58
C ILE A 625 17.17 -26.08 18.76
N LEU A 626 16.35 -25.75 19.76
CA LEU A 626 16.78 -25.16 21.03
C LEU A 626 16.63 -26.17 22.16
N GLU A 627 17.75 -26.74 22.59
CA GLU A 627 17.81 -27.61 23.76
C GLU A 627 18.50 -26.87 24.92
N HIS A 628 17.88 -26.86 26.10
CA HIS A 628 18.41 -26.18 27.30
C HIS A 628 18.91 -24.75 26.99
N THR A 629 18.04 -23.96 26.38
CA THR A 629 18.33 -22.59 25.95
C THR A 629 17.43 -21.60 26.66
N GLN A 630 18.00 -20.49 27.12
CA GLN A 630 17.26 -19.36 27.65
C GLN A 630 17.26 -18.24 26.62
N VAL A 631 16.08 -17.76 26.21
CA VAL A 631 15.92 -16.65 25.27
C VAL A 631 15.16 -15.52 25.96
N MET A 632 15.72 -14.31 25.95
CA MET A 632 15.19 -13.17 26.69
C MET A 632 15.06 -11.93 25.79
N ASN A 633 14.15 -11.03 26.16
CA ASN A 633 14.00 -9.68 25.59
C ASN A 633 13.82 -9.66 24.06
N ALA A 634 13.09 -10.62 23.50
CA ALA A 634 12.79 -10.65 22.07
C ALA A 634 11.39 -10.08 21.78
N THR A 635 11.21 -9.28 20.73
CA THR A 635 9.89 -8.91 20.25
C THR A 635 9.13 -10.15 19.80
N ASN A 636 9.76 -11.00 18.99
CA ASN A 636 9.24 -12.31 18.64
C ASN A 636 10.28 -13.33 19.08
N VAL A 637 9.98 -14.25 19.99
CA VAL A 637 10.99 -15.24 20.39
C VAL A 637 11.41 -16.06 19.17
N ILE A 638 10.41 -16.64 18.51
CA ILE A 638 10.55 -17.49 17.33
C ILE A 638 9.37 -17.21 16.39
N ARG A 639 9.67 -17.15 15.09
CA ARG A 639 8.68 -17.20 14.01
C ARG A 639 9.01 -18.31 13.03
N VAL A 640 8.08 -19.25 12.85
CA VAL A 640 8.13 -20.23 11.75
C VAL A 640 7.22 -19.70 10.64
N GLU A 641 7.82 -19.37 9.49
CA GLU A 641 7.21 -18.53 8.47
C GLU A 641 6.86 -19.30 7.17
N ASP A 642 7.34 -20.54 7.01
CA ASP A 642 7.08 -21.38 5.82
C ASP A 642 6.55 -22.77 6.19
N SER A 643 5.70 -23.34 5.34
CA SER A 643 5.13 -24.69 5.47
C SER A 643 6.16 -25.81 5.55
N GLN A 644 7.38 -25.61 5.03
CA GLN A 644 8.47 -26.58 5.09
C GLN A 644 9.43 -26.31 6.26
N ALA A 645 9.23 -25.22 7.00
CA ALA A 645 10.08 -24.84 8.12
C ALA A 645 9.65 -25.54 9.41
N SER A 646 10.60 -25.79 10.30
CA SER A 646 10.35 -26.51 11.56
C SER A 646 11.10 -25.93 12.75
N GLY A 647 10.45 -25.85 13.91
CA GLY A 647 11.08 -25.52 15.20
C GLY A 647 10.90 -26.62 16.24
N GLN A 648 11.94 -26.86 17.04
CA GLN A 648 11.89 -27.74 18.21
C GLN A 648 12.49 -27.04 19.44
N LEU A 649 11.68 -26.91 20.48
CA LEU A 649 12.04 -26.27 21.75
C LEU A 649 11.95 -27.32 22.85
N ILE A 650 13.07 -27.57 23.52
CA ILE A 650 13.21 -28.66 24.48
C ILE A 650 13.94 -28.16 25.72
N PHE A 651 13.38 -28.37 26.92
CA PHE A 651 14.01 -27.98 28.19
C PHE A 651 14.47 -26.52 28.26
N SER A 652 13.75 -25.63 27.56
CA SER A 652 14.17 -24.25 27.30
C SER A 652 13.24 -23.23 27.95
N THR A 653 13.78 -22.06 28.28
CA THR A 653 13.08 -20.98 28.99
C THR A 653 13.01 -19.72 28.13
N PHE A 654 11.85 -19.06 28.13
CA PHE A 654 11.56 -17.89 27.31
C PHE A 654 10.97 -16.79 28.18
N GLU A 655 11.63 -15.64 28.26
CA GLU A 655 11.28 -14.58 29.22
C GLU A 655 11.15 -13.21 28.54
N ASP A 656 10.18 -12.42 29.01
CA ASP A 656 9.99 -10.99 28.68
C ASP A 656 9.98 -10.73 27.17
N ALA A 657 9.15 -11.49 26.45
CA ALA A 657 9.03 -11.40 25.00
C ALA A 657 7.64 -10.94 24.54
N SER A 658 7.53 -10.25 23.40
CA SER A 658 6.22 -9.70 22.98
C SER A 658 5.32 -10.72 22.30
N SER A 659 5.86 -11.77 21.66
CA SER A 659 5.06 -12.84 21.04
C SER A 659 5.90 -14.07 20.67
N ILE A 660 5.21 -15.16 20.36
CA ILE A 660 5.75 -16.40 19.78
C ILE A 660 4.81 -16.82 18.65
N GLY A 661 5.33 -17.15 17.47
CA GLY A 661 4.48 -17.32 16.29
C GLY A 661 4.80 -18.55 15.45
N VAL A 662 3.75 -19.22 15.00
CA VAL A 662 3.81 -20.16 13.87
C VAL A 662 2.85 -19.65 12.81
N ASN A 663 3.37 -18.95 11.81
CA ASN A 663 2.58 -18.46 10.69
C ASN A 663 2.34 -19.58 9.68
N SER A 664 3.35 -20.42 9.45
CA SER A 664 3.29 -21.63 8.62
C SER A 664 4.25 -22.69 9.18
N GLY A 665 4.11 -23.96 8.77
CA GLY A 665 5.03 -25.04 9.16
C GLY A 665 4.76 -25.68 10.54
N GLU A 666 5.82 -26.25 11.14
CA GLU A 666 5.72 -27.08 12.35
C GLU A 666 6.50 -26.50 13.55
N LEU A 667 5.88 -26.50 14.73
CA LEU A 667 6.56 -26.17 16.00
C LEU A 667 6.24 -27.20 17.09
N ILE A 668 7.30 -27.78 17.65
CA ILE A 668 7.23 -28.73 18.76
C ILE A 668 7.84 -28.09 20.00
N ILE A 669 7.09 -28.08 21.10
CA ILE A 669 7.46 -27.49 22.38
C ILE A 669 7.32 -28.58 23.45
N SER A 670 8.42 -28.89 24.13
CA SER A 670 8.44 -29.91 25.19
C SER A 670 9.28 -29.48 26.37
N ASN A 671 8.74 -29.62 27.59
CA ASN A 671 9.47 -29.29 28.82
C ASN A 671 9.98 -27.84 28.84
N CYS A 672 9.20 -26.90 28.31
CA CYS A 672 9.60 -25.48 28.21
C CYS A 672 8.88 -24.61 29.23
N GLU A 673 9.48 -23.46 29.53
CA GLU A 673 8.90 -22.44 30.41
C GLU A 673 8.77 -21.11 29.66
N PHE A 674 7.58 -20.50 29.70
CA PHE A 674 7.26 -19.21 29.09
C PHE A 674 6.79 -18.24 30.17
N ILE A 675 7.56 -17.17 30.41
CA ILE A 675 7.34 -16.26 31.53
C ILE A 675 7.22 -14.83 31.00
N ASN A 676 6.07 -14.18 31.27
CA ASN A 676 5.76 -12.84 30.78
C ASN A 676 5.95 -12.68 29.26
N THR A 677 5.66 -13.75 28.51
CA THR A 677 5.66 -13.68 27.05
C THR A 677 4.27 -13.29 26.58
N GLY A 678 4.19 -12.54 25.48
CA GLY A 678 2.91 -12.33 24.81
C GLY A 678 2.34 -13.63 24.26
N ALA A 679 1.16 -13.56 23.66
CA ALA A 679 0.47 -14.75 23.21
C ALA A 679 1.31 -15.55 22.19
N LEU A 680 1.34 -16.87 22.37
CA LEU A 680 1.73 -17.78 21.30
C LEU A 680 0.61 -17.82 20.27
N SER A 681 0.83 -17.25 19.08
CA SER A 681 -0.13 -17.24 17.98
C SER A 681 0.17 -18.33 16.96
N GLN A 682 -0.86 -19.06 16.55
CA GLN A 682 -0.73 -20.16 15.59
C GLN A 682 -1.69 -19.96 14.41
N GLU A 683 -1.11 -19.91 13.21
CA GLU A 683 -1.77 -19.94 11.91
C GLU A 683 -1.29 -21.09 10.99
N GLY A 684 -0.19 -21.78 11.36
CA GLY A 684 0.49 -22.77 10.52
C GLY A 684 -0.03 -24.23 10.57
N ASP A 685 0.82 -25.17 10.18
CA ASP A 685 0.43 -26.55 9.89
C ASP A 685 0.28 -27.39 11.17
N LEU A 686 1.31 -27.43 12.03
CA LEU A 686 1.34 -28.23 13.26
C LEU A 686 1.89 -27.43 14.45
N LEU A 687 1.18 -27.49 15.58
CA LEU A 687 1.68 -27.09 16.90
C LEU A 687 1.50 -28.22 17.90
N ASP A 688 2.58 -28.68 18.51
CA ASP A 688 2.56 -29.69 19.58
C ASP A 688 3.24 -29.15 20.84
N ILE A 689 2.47 -29.04 21.92
CA ILE A 689 2.92 -28.55 23.23
C ILE A 689 2.74 -29.66 24.25
N SER A 690 3.84 -30.02 24.93
CA SER A 690 3.85 -31.04 25.97
C SER A 690 4.67 -30.59 27.18
N GLU A 691 4.22 -30.98 28.38
CA GLU A 691 5.03 -30.87 29.61
C GLU A 691 5.58 -29.46 29.88
N SER A 692 4.87 -28.42 29.45
CA SER A 692 5.37 -27.04 29.44
C SER A 692 4.59 -26.13 30.40
N ILE A 693 5.21 -25.02 30.80
CA ILE A 693 4.69 -24.06 31.77
C ILE A 693 4.55 -22.69 31.12
N PHE A 694 3.38 -22.07 31.25
CA PHE A 694 3.06 -20.74 30.75
C PHE A 694 2.61 -19.86 31.92
N ILE A 695 3.46 -18.91 32.31
CA ILE A 695 3.21 -17.93 33.36
C ILE A 695 3.06 -16.55 32.72
N ASN A 696 1.92 -15.89 32.94
CA ASN A 696 1.58 -14.62 32.29
C ASN A 696 1.71 -14.65 30.76
N SER A 697 1.51 -15.84 30.19
CA SER A 697 1.68 -16.13 28.77
C SER A 697 0.48 -16.93 28.29
N SER A 698 -0.10 -16.57 27.15
CA SER A 698 -1.32 -17.19 26.61
C SER A 698 -1.04 -17.94 25.31
N VAL A 699 -1.99 -18.77 24.88
CA VAL A 699 -1.95 -19.47 23.59
C VAL A 699 -3.20 -19.12 22.81
N ASN A 700 -3.03 -18.61 21.59
CA ASN A 700 -4.11 -18.23 20.69
C ASN A 700 -3.96 -18.96 19.34
N ILE A 701 -5.01 -19.69 18.95
CA ILE A 701 -5.02 -20.52 17.73
C ILE A 701 -6.13 -19.99 16.81
N SER A 702 -5.80 -19.57 15.59
CA SER A 702 -6.75 -18.94 14.65
C SER A 702 -7.02 -19.73 13.36
N SER A 703 -6.11 -20.62 12.91
CA SER A 703 -6.27 -21.31 11.60
C SER A 703 -5.52 -22.66 11.41
N SER A 704 -5.21 -23.40 12.48
CA SER A 704 -4.38 -24.62 12.41
C SER A 704 -4.91 -25.79 11.54
N THR A 705 -3.99 -26.58 10.96
CA THR A 705 -4.30 -27.92 10.41
C THR A 705 -4.17 -29.06 11.44
N SER A 706 -3.44 -28.86 12.55
CA SER A 706 -3.40 -29.76 13.71
C SER A 706 -2.81 -29.06 14.94
N CYS A 707 -3.43 -29.21 16.11
CA CYS A 707 -2.85 -28.71 17.38
C CYS A 707 -3.05 -29.67 18.55
N ASN A 708 -1.97 -30.00 19.25
CA ASN A 708 -1.97 -30.81 20.48
C ASN A 708 -1.40 -29.99 21.62
N ILE A 709 -2.13 -29.88 22.73
CA ILE A 709 -1.65 -29.26 23.96
C ILE A 709 -1.90 -30.24 25.10
N SER A 710 -0.82 -30.72 25.72
CA SER A 710 -0.93 -31.75 26.75
C SER A 710 0.01 -31.57 27.93
N ASN A 711 -0.41 -32.11 29.08
CA ASN A 711 0.40 -32.21 30.29
C ASN A 711 1.06 -30.87 30.71
N SER A 712 0.41 -29.74 30.43
CA SER A 712 1.00 -28.40 30.57
C SER A 712 0.26 -27.56 31.62
N LEU A 713 0.95 -26.55 32.15
CA LEU A 713 0.44 -25.60 33.14
C LEU A 713 0.28 -24.21 32.52
N PHE A 714 -0.88 -23.59 32.73
CA PHE A 714 -1.19 -22.23 32.29
C PHE A 714 -1.67 -21.39 33.49
N GLU A 715 -0.90 -20.38 33.89
CA GLU A 715 -1.25 -19.49 35.01
C GLU A 715 -1.08 -18.01 34.62
N SER A 716 -2.14 -17.21 34.78
CA SER A 716 -2.09 -15.75 34.66
C SER A 716 -3.37 -15.10 35.18
N ASP A 717 -3.39 -13.77 35.24
CA ASP A 717 -4.56 -12.93 35.52
C ASP A 717 -5.30 -12.44 34.22
N GLY A 718 -4.86 -12.86 33.02
CA GLY A 718 -5.33 -12.37 31.69
C GLY A 718 -6.39 -13.24 30.97
N SER A 719 -6.28 -13.51 29.66
CA SER A 719 -7.07 -14.56 28.94
C SER A 719 -6.20 -15.76 28.57
N GLY A 720 -6.63 -16.99 28.89
CA GLY A 720 -5.79 -18.19 28.90
C GLY A 720 -5.51 -18.81 27.54
N ILE A 721 -6.30 -19.81 27.16
CA ILE A 721 -6.17 -20.50 25.86
C ILE A 721 -7.32 -20.07 24.97
N GLY A 722 -7.03 -19.32 23.91
CA GLY A 722 -7.98 -18.86 22.91
C GLY A 722 -7.95 -19.76 21.68
N ILE A 723 -9.10 -20.33 21.30
CA ILE A 723 -9.24 -21.14 20.09
C ILE A 723 -10.31 -20.50 19.21
N GLN A 724 -9.94 -19.99 18.04
CA GLN A 724 -10.84 -19.34 17.09
C GLN A 724 -10.69 -20.01 15.72
N ASN A 725 -11.80 -20.37 15.05
CA ASN A 725 -11.82 -20.87 13.65
C ASN A 725 -10.92 -22.07 13.28
N GLY A 726 -10.84 -23.12 14.11
CA GLY A 726 -10.14 -24.36 13.74
C GLY A 726 -10.93 -25.24 12.75
N GLY A 727 -10.42 -25.42 11.53
CA GLY A 727 -10.97 -26.33 10.51
C GLY A 727 -10.50 -27.79 10.63
N ALA A 728 -9.61 -28.09 11.58
CA ALA A 728 -8.89 -29.36 11.67
C ALA A 728 -8.84 -29.92 13.12
N PRO A 729 -8.24 -31.11 13.38
CA PRO A 729 -8.28 -31.72 14.70
C PRO A 729 -7.41 -31.02 15.74
N MET A 730 -7.98 -30.84 16.93
CA MET A 730 -7.32 -30.20 18.07
C MET A 730 -7.58 -30.98 19.36
N PHE A 731 -6.53 -31.15 20.17
CA PHE A 731 -6.59 -31.91 21.42
C PHE A 731 -6.01 -31.11 22.58
N LEU A 732 -6.82 -30.83 23.60
CA LEU A 732 -6.41 -30.23 24.87
C LEU A 732 -6.59 -31.27 25.97
N LEU A 733 -5.48 -31.88 26.41
CA LEU A 733 -5.47 -33.07 27.26
C LEU A 733 -4.62 -32.89 28.52
N ASN A 734 -5.15 -33.22 29.70
CA ASN A 734 -4.37 -33.30 30.94
C ASN A 734 -3.65 -31.99 31.33
N ASN A 735 -4.24 -30.83 31.06
CA ASN A 735 -3.63 -29.54 31.40
C ASN A 735 -4.18 -28.99 32.72
N VAL A 736 -3.40 -28.13 33.39
CA VAL A 736 -3.84 -27.32 34.53
C VAL A 736 -3.95 -25.85 34.10
N ILE A 737 -5.13 -25.26 34.20
CA ILE A 737 -5.42 -23.89 33.74
C ILE A 737 -5.97 -23.08 34.91
N LYS A 738 -5.29 -21.98 35.25
CA LYS A 738 -5.47 -21.30 36.53
C LYS A 738 -5.51 -19.78 36.44
N LYS A 739 -6.43 -19.17 37.22
CA LYS A 739 -6.55 -17.71 37.49
C LYS A 739 -6.91 -16.79 36.32
N TRP A 740 -7.22 -17.34 35.15
CA TRP A 740 -7.55 -16.55 33.98
C TRP A 740 -8.93 -15.87 34.06
N SER A 741 -9.10 -14.73 33.39
CA SER A 741 -10.41 -14.12 33.13
C SER A 741 -11.32 -15.08 32.36
N THR A 742 -10.81 -15.71 31.30
CA THR A 742 -11.39 -16.90 30.69
C THR A 742 -10.30 -17.96 30.55
N GLY A 743 -10.53 -19.16 31.09
CA GLY A 743 -9.58 -20.27 31.05
C GLY A 743 -9.39 -20.82 29.64
N ILE A 744 -10.47 -21.33 29.03
CA ILE A 744 -10.48 -21.80 27.64
C ILE A 744 -11.60 -21.09 26.88
N VAL A 745 -11.28 -20.54 25.71
CA VAL A 745 -12.27 -20.06 24.74
C VAL A 745 -12.29 -21.02 23.56
N VAL A 746 -13.47 -21.52 23.20
CA VAL A 746 -13.68 -22.37 22.03
C VAL A 746 -14.57 -21.65 21.01
N GLY A 747 -14.03 -21.40 19.83
CA GLY A 747 -14.66 -20.67 18.72
C GLY A 747 -15.55 -21.54 17.84
N THR A 748 -16.30 -20.89 16.94
CA THR A 748 -17.23 -21.55 15.99
C THR A 748 -16.49 -22.50 15.05
N PRO A 749 -16.67 -23.84 15.14
CA PRO A 749 -16.09 -24.76 14.18
C PRO A 749 -16.87 -24.68 12.86
N SER A 750 -16.16 -24.65 11.75
CA SER A 750 -16.71 -25.06 10.45
C SER A 750 -16.91 -26.59 10.39
N VAL A 751 -16.32 -27.37 11.31
CA VAL A 751 -16.43 -28.84 11.39
C VAL A 751 -16.64 -29.30 12.85
N ARG A 752 -17.79 -29.94 13.13
CA ARG A 752 -18.31 -30.16 14.50
C ARG A 752 -17.65 -31.29 15.33
N GLU A 753 -16.68 -32.04 14.79
CA GLU A 753 -16.26 -33.33 15.37
C GLU A 753 -14.75 -33.48 15.66
N THR A 754 -13.94 -32.44 15.48
CA THR A 754 -12.47 -32.58 15.49
C THR A 754 -11.76 -31.95 16.69
N GLN A 755 -12.47 -31.22 17.57
CA GLN A 755 -11.88 -30.56 18.75
C GLN A 755 -12.20 -31.33 20.03
N MET A 756 -11.21 -31.82 20.78
CA MET A 756 -11.40 -32.55 22.04
C MET A 756 -10.76 -31.81 23.21
N VAL A 757 -11.57 -31.48 24.23
CA VAL A 757 -11.11 -30.85 25.47
C VAL A 757 -11.40 -31.80 26.63
N ASN A 758 -10.40 -32.60 27.01
CA ASN A 758 -10.58 -33.66 28.00
C ASN A 758 -9.55 -33.64 29.12
N ASN A 759 -9.95 -34.12 30.30
CA ASN A 759 -9.06 -34.35 31.45
C ASN A 759 -8.30 -33.09 31.94
N ASN A 760 -8.81 -31.89 31.69
CA ASN A 760 -8.16 -30.66 32.15
C ASN A 760 -8.66 -30.27 33.55
N ILE A 761 -7.81 -29.62 34.34
CA ILE A 761 -8.17 -29.03 35.64
C ILE A 761 -8.21 -27.51 35.49
N ILE A 762 -9.40 -26.93 35.61
CA ILE A 762 -9.67 -25.50 35.40
C ILE A 762 -10.07 -24.86 36.73
N VAL A 763 -9.19 -24.02 37.27
CA VAL A 763 -9.27 -23.55 38.65
C VAL A 763 -9.14 -22.03 38.79
N GLY A 764 -9.99 -21.43 39.62
CA GLY A 764 -9.85 -20.01 39.99
C GLY A 764 -10.08 -19.01 38.85
N CYS A 765 -10.68 -19.40 37.73
CA CYS A 765 -10.94 -18.53 36.59
C CYS A 765 -12.25 -17.72 36.77
N ASN A 766 -12.40 -16.55 36.14
CA ASN A 766 -13.70 -15.87 36.15
C ASN A 766 -14.72 -16.66 35.31
N GLN A 767 -14.27 -17.15 34.15
CA GLN A 767 -15.00 -18.06 33.27
C GLN A 767 -14.11 -19.29 33.02
N GLY A 768 -14.60 -20.50 33.31
CA GLY A 768 -13.87 -21.74 33.08
C GLY A 768 -13.70 -22.01 31.59
N ILE A 769 -14.79 -22.40 30.92
CA ILE A 769 -14.83 -22.55 29.46
C ILE A 769 -15.89 -21.63 28.85
N GLU A 770 -15.50 -20.83 27.87
CA GLU A 770 -16.41 -20.03 27.04
C GLU A 770 -16.57 -20.68 25.66
N ASN A 771 -17.81 -20.90 25.24
CA ASN A 771 -18.13 -21.42 23.91
C ASN A 771 -18.77 -20.29 23.09
N LEU A 772 -18.06 -19.83 22.06
CA LEU A 772 -18.52 -18.78 21.15
C LEU A 772 -19.36 -19.34 19.98
N GLY A 773 -19.40 -20.67 19.81
CA GLY A 773 -20.34 -21.38 18.96
C GLY A 773 -19.88 -22.81 18.61
N GLY A 774 -20.82 -23.66 18.15
CA GLY A 774 -20.56 -25.10 17.95
C GLY A 774 -20.87 -25.95 19.19
N ASP A 775 -20.63 -27.26 19.07
CA ASP A 775 -20.81 -28.26 20.14
C ASP A 775 -19.54 -29.13 20.29
N PRO A 776 -18.40 -28.54 20.67
CA PRO A 776 -17.16 -29.32 20.85
C PRO A 776 -17.36 -30.39 21.94
N PRO A 777 -16.85 -31.63 21.76
CA PRO A 777 -16.86 -32.63 22.82
C PRO A 777 -15.93 -32.22 23.98
N LEU A 778 -16.56 -31.84 25.09
CA LEU A 778 -15.92 -31.67 26.39
C LEU A 778 -16.24 -32.89 27.25
N ASN A 779 -15.23 -33.52 27.86
CA ASN A 779 -15.46 -34.58 28.82
C ASN A 779 -14.37 -34.64 29.90
N TYR A 780 -14.75 -35.05 31.11
CA TYR A 780 -13.81 -35.38 32.18
C TYR A 780 -12.91 -34.22 32.63
N ASN A 781 -13.31 -32.97 32.42
CA ASN A 781 -12.60 -31.82 32.97
C ASN A 781 -13.09 -31.54 34.41
N ALA A 782 -12.18 -31.04 35.24
CA ALA A 782 -12.44 -30.66 36.61
C ALA A 782 -12.51 -29.14 36.76
N PHE A 783 -13.53 -28.65 37.46
CA PHE A 783 -13.78 -27.23 37.70
C PHE A 783 -13.82 -26.92 39.19
N TRP A 784 -12.93 -26.05 39.64
CA TRP A 784 -12.85 -25.65 41.05
C TRP A 784 -12.70 -24.15 41.22
N ASN A 785 -13.49 -23.56 42.12
CA ASN A 785 -13.37 -22.16 42.53
C ASN A 785 -13.40 -21.15 41.36
N ASN A 786 -14.03 -21.49 40.23
CA ASN A 786 -14.29 -20.53 39.16
C ASN A 786 -15.51 -19.67 39.51
N THR A 787 -15.53 -18.41 39.08
CA THR A 787 -16.73 -17.56 39.26
C THR A 787 -17.90 -18.11 38.44
N ASN A 788 -17.61 -18.57 37.22
CA ASN A 788 -18.53 -19.32 36.37
C ASN A 788 -17.76 -20.46 35.70
N ASN A 789 -18.24 -21.70 35.79
CA ASN A 789 -17.59 -22.83 35.10
C ASN A 789 -17.79 -22.76 33.58
N GLY A 790 -18.89 -22.14 33.13
CA GLY A 790 -19.15 -21.91 31.71
C GLY A 790 -19.81 -23.07 30.97
N TYR A 791 -19.35 -23.35 29.75
CA TYR A 791 -19.83 -24.47 28.92
C TYR A 791 -19.33 -25.79 29.50
N LEU A 792 -20.25 -26.74 29.74
CA LEU A 792 -19.96 -28.02 30.40
C LEU A 792 -20.38 -29.17 29.49
N GLY A 793 -19.55 -30.21 29.41
CA GLY A 793 -19.88 -31.49 28.80
C GLY A 793 -20.62 -32.45 29.73
N ASP A 794 -20.70 -33.72 29.32
CA ASP A 794 -21.50 -34.75 30.00
C ASP A 794 -20.82 -35.34 31.25
N ASN A 795 -19.49 -35.40 31.27
CA ASN A 795 -18.71 -36.07 32.32
C ASN A 795 -17.83 -35.11 33.15
N GLU A 796 -18.25 -33.85 33.29
CA GLU A 796 -17.48 -32.85 34.02
C GLU A 796 -17.56 -33.01 35.54
N ILE A 797 -16.45 -32.77 36.23
CA ILE A 797 -16.34 -32.78 37.69
C ILE A 797 -16.39 -31.34 38.17
N THR A 798 -17.40 -30.97 38.97
CA THR A 798 -17.54 -29.60 39.47
C THR A 798 -17.54 -29.56 40.99
N ASN A 799 -17.00 -28.48 41.57
CA ASN A 799 -16.97 -28.25 43.02
C ASN A 799 -16.17 -29.30 43.81
N VAL A 800 -15.13 -29.85 43.21
CA VAL A 800 -14.16 -30.75 43.86
C VAL A 800 -12.82 -30.04 43.92
N ASP A 801 -12.27 -29.90 45.12
CA ASP A 801 -10.94 -29.34 45.33
C ASP A 801 -9.87 -30.27 44.71
N PRO A 802 -9.03 -29.79 43.79
CA PRO A 802 -7.93 -30.58 43.23
C PRO A 802 -6.95 -31.09 44.27
N MET A 803 -6.84 -30.43 45.43
CA MET A 803 -5.87 -30.76 46.48
C MET A 803 -4.43 -30.83 45.94
N PHE A 804 -3.97 -29.76 45.29
CA PHE A 804 -2.59 -29.66 44.83
C PHE A 804 -1.58 -29.86 45.98
N VAL A 805 -0.43 -30.48 45.69
CA VAL A 805 0.61 -30.81 46.68
C VAL A 805 1.13 -29.53 47.35
N ASP A 806 1.61 -28.57 46.57
CA ASP A 806 2.14 -27.31 47.06
C ASP A 806 1.98 -26.17 46.03
N GLU A 807 0.75 -25.68 45.92
CA GLU A 807 0.38 -24.59 45.02
C GLU A 807 1.20 -23.30 45.25
N ALA A 808 1.75 -23.10 46.44
CA ALA A 808 2.52 -21.88 46.76
C ALA A 808 3.93 -21.89 46.17
N ASN A 809 4.42 -23.06 45.76
CA ASN A 809 5.73 -23.26 45.13
C ASN A 809 5.59 -23.94 43.75
N ASP A 810 4.45 -23.69 43.08
CA ASP A 810 4.14 -24.17 41.72
C ASP A 810 4.13 -25.70 41.55
N ASP A 811 3.90 -26.46 42.63
CA ASP A 811 3.70 -27.91 42.58
C ASP A 811 2.20 -28.25 42.47
N TYR A 812 1.76 -28.38 41.23
CA TYR A 812 0.37 -28.68 40.85
C TYR A 812 0.06 -30.17 40.72
N HIS A 813 0.94 -31.05 41.22
CA HIS A 813 0.58 -32.46 41.34
C HIS A 813 -0.59 -32.62 42.31
N LEU A 814 -1.44 -33.61 42.07
CA LEU A 814 -2.54 -33.94 42.98
C LEU A 814 -1.98 -34.66 44.20
N LYS A 815 -2.42 -34.27 45.40
CA LYS A 815 -2.22 -35.07 46.61
C LYS A 815 -2.91 -36.42 46.43
N TRP A 816 -2.31 -37.48 47.00
CA TRP A 816 -2.83 -38.84 46.86
C TRP A 816 -4.27 -39.02 47.38
N GLU A 817 -4.77 -38.13 48.25
CA GLU A 817 -6.17 -38.12 48.70
C GLU A 817 -7.14 -37.36 47.78
N SER A 818 -6.65 -36.73 46.72
CA SER A 818 -7.49 -35.94 45.81
C SER A 818 -8.56 -36.82 45.18
N LEU A 819 -9.81 -36.34 45.19
CA LEU A 819 -10.91 -37.01 44.51
C LEU A 819 -10.83 -36.91 42.99
N LEU A 820 -9.89 -36.14 42.45
CA LEU A 820 -9.63 -36.05 41.02
C LEU A 820 -8.70 -37.17 40.52
N ILE A 821 -8.02 -37.88 41.43
CA ILE A 821 -7.26 -39.08 41.07
C ILE A 821 -8.24 -40.14 40.56
N ASP A 822 -7.92 -40.75 39.41
CA ASP A 822 -8.71 -41.76 38.70
C ASP A 822 -10.12 -41.31 38.24
N ALA A 823 -10.42 -40.01 38.31
CA ALA A 823 -11.73 -39.47 37.94
C ALA A 823 -11.81 -39.02 36.47
N GLY A 824 -10.68 -39.02 35.75
CA GLY A 824 -10.59 -38.69 34.33
C GLY A 824 -11.11 -39.80 33.41
N ASP A 825 -10.92 -39.64 32.10
CA ASP A 825 -11.30 -40.63 31.09
C ASP A 825 -10.78 -42.04 31.45
N PRO A 826 -11.67 -43.03 31.69
CA PRO A 826 -11.27 -44.40 32.02
C PRO A 826 -10.48 -45.11 30.92
N SER A 827 -10.56 -44.61 29.68
CA SER A 827 -9.82 -45.12 28.53
C SER A 827 -8.47 -44.43 28.30
N SER A 828 -8.15 -43.39 29.08
CA SER A 828 -6.85 -42.71 29.01
C SER A 828 -5.70 -43.69 29.27
N ASP A 829 -4.56 -43.47 28.60
CA ASP A 829 -3.37 -44.25 28.87
C ASP A 829 -2.87 -43.97 30.30
N PHE A 830 -2.83 -45.02 31.12
CA PHE A 830 -2.41 -44.99 32.52
C PHE A 830 -1.03 -45.62 32.72
N SER A 831 -0.32 -45.97 31.63
CA SER A 831 0.98 -46.64 31.70
C SER A 831 2.06 -45.82 32.40
N ASN A 832 1.88 -44.50 32.48
CA ASN A 832 2.78 -43.55 33.16
C ASN A 832 2.28 -43.11 34.54
N GLU A 833 1.12 -43.59 35.02
CA GLU A 833 0.59 -43.21 36.33
C GLU A 833 1.33 -43.91 37.48
N PRO A 834 1.65 -43.21 38.59
CA PRO A 834 2.28 -43.82 39.75
C PRO A 834 1.31 -44.78 40.48
N GLN A 835 1.81 -45.97 40.84
CA GLN A 835 1.05 -46.98 41.60
C GLN A 835 0.62 -46.44 42.99
N PRO A 836 -0.63 -46.70 43.44
CA PRO A 836 -1.51 -47.79 43.02
C PRO A 836 -2.57 -47.48 41.93
N ASN A 837 -2.46 -46.35 41.20
CA ASN A 837 -3.28 -45.99 40.00
C ASN A 837 -4.76 -46.46 40.00
N GLY A 838 -5.44 -46.36 41.15
CA GLY A 838 -6.86 -46.69 41.27
C GLY A 838 -7.28 -48.14 40.96
N ASP A 839 -6.38 -49.12 41.03
CA ASP A 839 -6.61 -50.50 40.54
C ASP A 839 -6.76 -50.63 39.00
N ARG A 840 -6.27 -49.65 38.21
CA ARG A 840 -6.28 -49.68 36.72
C ARG A 840 -5.14 -50.48 36.11
#